data_AF-A0A1E4ZLL0-F1
#
_entry.id   AF-A0A1E4ZLL0-F1
#
_cell.length_a   1.000
_cell.length_b   1.000
_cell.length_c   1.000
_cell.angle_alpha   90.00
_cell.angle_beta   90.00
_cell.angle_gamma   90.00
#
_symmetry.space_group_name_H-M   'P 1'
#
loop_
_entity.id
_entity.type
_entity.pdbx_description
1 polymer ?
#
loop_
_entity_poly.entity_id
_entity_poly.type
_entity_poly.pdbx_seq_one_letter_code
_entity_poly.pdbx_strand_id
1 'polypeptide(L)'
;MKILLSFFILLLPSIVWSKGKTKTTPNYFHHKKISEQSFHQLFSPHTENTQELLNDLFFYKVIRFSDDFKKNEYIIENIDANDPFFNVVKNEVKALNLFSYMKRTFDYLWNVRNNEKSSYLLPRFVDIDSKTNTLEYEDVPLTSSAGTGFAFASYIMGEKYGWIPLDQLLTRLIKIFNFFDNLSENDIHNGFLNSYYDMETGSKYEDSDFSVLDTSYFVIGSLSVKQYLISKKISLIKSLSQDQIDLDDTVNLKLKAKMKKTRKKIETSMSIKQEHILSINTIVEKIDSIYNKIDWQSALHEGFLVKGWASDTQNILLDPVTNKEALHGSLDASYLAYILAVGSDTFPISKKIWENINRNKQTFSIKDAKDISVAGSSLPLSDHVYPQCFLDMRDYSFDGDISSLPKRFHKKFSHTVLNFKDSLDFQYFDNAVKAVQYNRQYTRDIANSLDETAKETSTYSSYWGLSDSWSSKYIYDELRPSQSSSVENERVSPTAALSAINFNEIAVYNQFERLLERKNFIALNAVEFFPEILTDYGFTSSFTFSNDSNDRDAVSLRLVTKEKGAEFLAIENFLAGSIWSLISTNKNINLALESLEFPTILSPRKSPAIYGKLTKTLDAPVVKITQEENNFLDSLEVTNEYVYKIESDIFSYVDYYDIEVSEFADFNDSQIFKNLRNENLGYILFSIPLNDGKFFFRVRGSQSNEVVNENSSNNSNLSNACYTLWSEAVEIKTYSESSSKNDIEEVIYMKDLLKYLKELGAKKGLIKSAERYISLLKKYDYLLNTDTENLTITESWQKLSLPENATDGLTVLRKKHPKRLGKIERLVQEYKEANNLSEVIDEVKSSSDIHDSSSLTYMKNLLEKLTSKGSKKMYINRANNYISLLKKYDRIIASKRENLAYFEKQVKKSIENGNHNSLSFLRKKYPKRLAKLESLAG
;
A
#
# COMPACT_ATOMS: atom_id res chain seq x y z
N MET A 1 29.74 35.84 -32.00
CA MET A 1 28.27 35.84 -31.84
C MET A 1 27.73 34.99 -30.66
N LYS A 2 28.44 33.98 -30.14
CA LYS A 2 28.04 33.24 -28.93
C LYS A 2 28.67 33.73 -27.60
N ILE A 3 29.44 34.82 -27.62
CA ILE A 3 30.04 35.45 -26.42
C ILE A 3 29.41 36.83 -26.11
N LEU A 4 28.51 37.32 -26.98
CA LEU A 4 27.80 38.59 -26.80
C LEU A 4 26.38 38.43 -26.20
N LEU A 5 25.89 37.20 -26.04
CA LEU A 5 24.56 36.93 -25.47
C LEU A 5 24.58 36.74 -23.95
N SER A 6 25.76 36.61 -23.34
CA SER A 6 25.93 36.27 -21.93
C SER A 6 25.96 37.48 -20.99
N PHE A 7 25.93 38.71 -21.53
CA PHE A 7 26.14 39.94 -20.75
C PHE A 7 24.90 40.84 -20.60
N PHE A 8 23.74 40.45 -21.15
CA PHE A 8 22.52 41.27 -21.13
C PHE A 8 21.40 40.76 -20.19
N ILE A 9 21.64 39.72 -19.39
CA ILE A 9 20.62 39.10 -18.50
C ILE A 9 20.78 39.48 -17.01
N LEU A 10 21.69 40.39 -16.65
CA LEU A 10 21.99 40.69 -15.23
C LEU A 10 21.56 42.07 -14.71
N LEU A 11 20.86 42.89 -15.49
CA LEU A 11 20.32 44.16 -15.01
C LEU A 11 18.99 44.47 -15.68
N LEU A 12 17.87 44.18 -15.01
CA LEU A 12 16.62 44.97 -15.04
C LEU A 12 15.62 44.37 -14.01
N PRO A 13 15.14 45.16 -13.03
CA PRO A 13 14.14 44.73 -12.08
C PRO A 13 12.75 44.62 -12.76
N SER A 14 11.93 43.77 -12.16
CA SER A 14 10.51 43.50 -12.42
C SER A 14 9.69 44.71 -12.88
N ILE A 15 9.17 44.63 -14.11
CA ILE A 15 8.05 45.45 -14.57
C ILE A 15 7.00 44.49 -15.15
N VAL A 16 5.98 44.21 -14.33
CA VAL A 16 4.73 43.58 -14.76
C VAL A 16 3.94 44.62 -15.54
N TRP A 17 3.78 44.41 -16.84
CA TRP A 17 2.81 45.18 -17.63
C TRP A 17 1.42 44.55 -17.49
N SER A 18 0.51 45.27 -16.84
CA SER A 18 -0.92 45.01 -16.86
C SER A 18 -1.47 45.26 -18.27
N LYS A 19 -1.98 44.22 -18.92
CA LYS A 19 -2.79 44.35 -20.13
C LYS A 19 -4.15 43.69 -19.93
N GLY A 20 -5.16 44.55 -19.94
CA GLY A 20 -6.53 44.30 -20.41
C GLY A 20 -7.25 43.07 -19.88
N LYS A 21 -8.13 43.28 -18.90
CA LYS A 21 -9.16 42.32 -18.48
C LYS A 21 -10.04 41.95 -19.68
N THR A 22 -9.72 40.85 -20.34
CA THR A 22 -10.74 39.99 -20.98
C THR A 22 -11.31 39.11 -19.86
N LYS A 23 -12.63 38.91 -19.82
CA LYS A 23 -13.30 38.03 -18.84
C LYS A 23 -12.82 36.59 -19.04
N THR A 24 -11.68 36.25 -18.45
CA THR A 24 -11.24 34.87 -18.25
C THR A 24 -12.05 34.31 -17.09
N THR A 25 -12.73 33.17 -17.30
CA THR A 25 -13.25 32.31 -16.24
C THR A 25 -12.24 32.23 -15.08
N PRO A 26 -12.65 32.48 -13.81
CA PRO A 26 -11.69 32.47 -12.71
C PRO A 26 -11.06 31.09 -12.60
N ASN A 27 -9.73 31.05 -12.48
CA ASN A 27 -8.98 29.81 -12.41
C ASN A 27 -8.99 29.33 -10.95
N TYR A 28 -10.11 28.76 -10.49
CA TYR A 28 -10.40 28.44 -9.08
C TYR A 28 -9.51 27.36 -8.45
N PHE A 29 -8.68 26.66 -9.24
CA PHE A 29 -7.81 25.59 -8.77
C PHE A 29 -6.33 26.00 -8.89
N HIS A 30 -5.68 26.35 -7.77
CA HIS A 30 -4.23 26.54 -7.69
C HIS A 30 -3.46 25.21 -7.79
N HIS A 31 -4.10 24.09 -7.42
CA HIS A 31 -3.54 22.74 -7.48
C HIS A 31 -4.21 21.89 -8.55
N LYS A 32 -4.05 22.28 -9.82
CA LYS A 32 -4.43 21.44 -10.97
C LYS A 32 -3.44 20.31 -11.23
N LYS A 33 -2.63 19.88 -10.27
CA LYS A 33 -1.59 18.88 -10.52
C LYS A 33 -1.90 17.58 -9.80
N ILE A 34 -1.68 16.46 -10.50
CA ILE A 34 -1.74 15.12 -9.95
C ILE A 34 -0.51 14.33 -10.41
N SER A 35 0.19 13.69 -9.48
CA SER A 35 1.29 12.80 -9.83
C SER A 35 0.75 11.46 -10.33
N GLU A 36 1.56 10.72 -11.09
CA GLU A 36 1.24 9.35 -11.49
C GLU A 36 0.94 8.44 -10.28
N GLN A 37 1.71 8.56 -9.19
CA GLN A 37 1.43 7.87 -7.94
C GLN A 37 0.05 8.24 -7.39
N SER A 38 -0.26 9.54 -7.28
CA SER A 38 -1.56 10.00 -6.78
C SER A 38 -2.70 9.48 -7.64
N PHE A 39 -2.53 9.49 -8.97
CA PHE A 39 -3.51 9.00 -9.93
C PHE A 39 -3.81 7.50 -9.72
N HIS A 40 -2.78 6.67 -9.63
CA HIS A 40 -2.96 5.24 -9.37
C HIS A 40 -3.63 4.98 -8.02
N GLN A 41 -3.26 5.71 -6.96
CA GLN A 41 -3.90 5.56 -5.65
C GLN A 41 -5.38 5.93 -5.66
N LEU A 42 -5.73 6.99 -6.39
CA LEU A 42 -7.09 7.50 -6.52
C LEU A 42 -8.00 6.52 -7.29
N PHE A 43 -7.50 5.94 -8.40
CA PHE A 43 -8.34 5.16 -9.32
C PHE A 43 -8.23 3.64 -9.20
N SER A 44 -7.18 3.11 -8.54
CA SER A 44 -7.05 1.66 -8.29
C SER A 44 -8.23 1.00 -7.56
N PRO A 45 -9.03 1.68 -6.72
CA PRO A 45 -10.23 1.08 -6.12
C PRO A 45 -11.37 0.86 -7.11
N HIS A 46 -11.32 1.48 -8.29
CA HIS A 46 -12.42 1.51 -9.27
C HIS A 46 -12.14 0.70 -10.52
N THR A 47 -10.86 0.49 -10.85
CA THR A 47 -10.45 -0.22 -12.06
C THR A 47 -9.15 -0.98 -11.85
N GLU A 48 -9.08 -2.18 -12.41
CA GLU A 48 -7.86 -2.98 -12.45
C GLU A 48 -6.82 -2.41 -13.45
N ASN A 49 -7.26 -1.64 -14.45
CA ASN A 49 -6.40 -1.07 -15.49
C ASN A 49 -6.33 0.47 -15.43
N THR A 50 -5.76 0.99 -14.34
CA THR A 50 -5.56 2.43 -14.15
C THR A 50 -4.74 3.11 -15.27
N GLN A 51 -3.84 2.37 -15.94
CA GLN A 51 -3.05 2.93 -17.04
C GLN A 51 -3.88 3.23 -18.29
N GLU A 52 -4.86 2.37 -18.58
CA GLU A 52 -5.82 2.59 -19.67
C GLU A 52 -6.70 3.79 -19.38
N LEU A 53 -7.23 3.89 -18.15
CA LEU A 53 -7.99 5.06 -17.73
C LEU A 53 -7.17 6.35 -17.84
N LEU A 54 -5.89 6.33 -17.46
CA LEU A 54 -5.02 7.49 -17.63
C LEU A 54 -4.93 7.92 -19.11
N ASN A 55 -4.78 6.97 -20.03
CA ASN A 55 -4.73 7.25 -21.47
C ASN A 55 -6.05 7.80 -22.00
N ASP A 56 -7.20 7.30 -21.51
CA ASP A 56 -8.52 7.80 -21.87
C ASP A 56 -8.67 9.26 -21.42
N LEU A 57 -8.26 9.59 -20.20
CA LEU A 57 -8.32 10.95 -19.68
C LEU A 57 -7.40 11.92 -20.45
N PHE A 58 -6.27 11.44 -21.00
CA PHE A 58 -5.48 12.20 -21.97
C PHE A 58 -6.23 12.41 -23.29
N PHE A 59 -6.85 11.36 -23.82
CA PHE A 59 -7.59 11.41 -25.08
C PHE A 59 -8.75 12.41 -25.00
N TYR A 60 -9.51 12.39 -23.91
CA TYR A 60 -10.60 13.31 -23.62
C TYR A 60 -10.13 14.68 -23.11
N LYS A 61 -8.82 14.93 -23.05
CA LYS A 61 -8.22 16.19 -22.60
C LYS A 61 -8.64 16.61 -21.20
N VAL A 62 -8.98 15.65 -20.35
CA VAL A 62 -9.22 15.85 -18.91
C VAL A 62 -7.91 16.16 -18.20
N ILE A 63 -6.82 15.57 -18.69
CA ILE A 63 -5.47 15.79 -18.18
C ILE A 63 -4.48 16.01 -19.32
N ARG A 64 -3.38 16.69 -19.03
CA ARG A 64 -2.21 16.81 -19.91
C ARG A 64 -0.90 16.68 -19.14
N PHE A 65 0.22 16.49 -19.83
CA PHE A 65 1.53 16.50 -19.18
C PHE A 65 1.85 17.88 -18.59
N SER A 66 2.45 17.88 -17.40
CA SER A 66 3.13 19.04 -16.84
C SER A 66 4.34 19.42 -17.70
N ASP A 67 4.69 20.70 -17.73
CA ASP A 67 5.84 21.21 -18.49
C ASP A 67 7.19 20.65 -17.95
N ASP A 68 7.19 20.12 -16.72
CA ASP A 68 8.31 19.43 -16.10
C ASP A 68 8.19 17.89 -16.25
N PHE A 69 8.63 17.38 -17.40
CA PHE A 69 8.61 15.94 -17.72
C PHE A 69 9.40 15.06 -16.75
N LYS A 70 10.22 15.62 -15.86
CA LYS A 70 11.02 14.83 -14.91
C LYS A 70 10.23 14.37 -13.68
N LYS A 71 9.03 14.92 -13.45
CA LYS A 71 8.25 14.69 -12.23
C LYS A 71 7.09 13.70 -12.37
N ASN A 72 6.80 13.18 -13.57
CA ASN A 72 5.62 12.35 -13.84
C ASN A 72 4.34 12.98 -13.24
N GLU A 73 4.15 14.28 -13.50
CA GLU A 73 3.00 15.07 -13.06
C GLU A 73 2.09 15.40 -14.25
N TYR A 74 0.79 15.39 -14.00
CA TYR A 74 -0.24 15.76 -14.96
C TYR A 74 -0.97 17.01 -14.48
N ILE A 75 -1.40 17.84 -15.43
CA ILE A 75 -2.25 19.01 -15.20
C ILE A 75 -3.70 18.60 -15.49
N ILE A 76 -4.59 18.78 -14.53
CA ILE A 76 -6.04 18.61 -14.60
C ILE A 76 -6.61 19.83 -15.34
N GLU A 77 -7.27 19.57 -16.45
CA GLU A 77 -7.90 20.60 -17.28
C GLU A 77 -9.39 20.73 -16.95
N ASN A 78 -9.94 21.92 -17.20
CA ASN A 78 -11.38 22.11 -17.11
C ASN A 78 -12.01 21.63 -18.41
N ILE A 79 -12.99 20.74 -18.30
CA ILE A 79 -13.79 20.28 -19.45
C ILE A 79 -15.11 21.05 -19.44
N ASP A 80 -15.53 21.53 -20.61
CA ASP A 80 -16.86 22.12 -20.77
C ASP A 80 -17.92 21.03 -20.53
N ALA A 81 -18.89 21.31 -19.65
CA ALA A 81 -20.00 20.39 -19.40
C ALA A 81 -20.86 20.13 -20.66
N ASN A 82 -20.77 21.00 -21.68
CA ASN A 82 -21.41 20.83 -22.98
C ASN A 82 -20.60 19.97 -23.96
N ASP A 83 -19.38 19.56 -23.61
CA ASP A 83 -18.59 18.66 -24.44
C ASP A 83 -19.31 17.30 -24.56
N PRO A 84 -19.52 16.76 -25.77
CA PRO A 84 -20.19 15.47 -25.96
C PRO A 84 -19.57 14.32 -25.15
N PHE A 85 -18.27 14.39 -24.86
CA PHE A 85 -17.54 13.38 -24.12
C PHE A 85 -17.57 13.59 -22.60
N PHE A 86 -18.02 14.76 -22.11
CA PHE A 86 -18.09 15.03 -20.67
C PHE A 86 -18.90 13.97 -19.93
N ASN A 87 -20.03 13.53 -20.50
CA ASN A 87 -20.87 12.51 -19.90
C ASN A 87 -20.18 11.14 -19.74
N VAL A 88 -19.16 10.86 -20.56
CA VAL A 88 -18.37 9.61 -20.51
C VAL A 88 -17.42 9.62 -19.31
N VAL A 89 -16.79 10.77 -19.02
CA VAL A 89 -15.75 10.92 -18.00
C VAL A 89 -16.18 11.74 -16.78
N LYS A 90 -17.48 11.98 -16.62
CA LYS A 90 -18.03 12.90 -15.60
C LYS A 90 -17.63 12.52 -14.17
N ASN A 91 -17.51 11.21 -13.89
CA ASN A 91 -17.20 10.72 -12.56
C ASN A 91 -15.71 10.87 -12.26
N GLU A 92 -14.86 10.70 -13.26
CA GLU A 92 -13.42 10.91 -13.19
C GLU A 92 -13.10 12.41 -13.05
N VAL A 93 -13.80 13.27 -13.79
CA VAL A 93 -13.71 14.74 -13.62
C VAL A 93 -14.13 15.12 -12.19
N LYS A 94 -15.23 14.54 -11.70
CA LYS A 94 -15.68 14.71 -10.31
C LYS A 94 -14.60 14.30 -9.31
N ALA A 95 -14.03 13.11 -9.50
CA ALA A 95 -12.98 12.58 -8.64
C ALA A 95 -11.75 13.50 -8.62
N LEU A 96 -11.33 14.01 -9.78
CA LEU A 96 -10.20 14.92 -9.91
C LEU A 96 -10.45 16.30 -9.27
N ASN A 97 -11.67 16.84 -9.41
CA ASN A 97 -12.06 18.11 -8.77
C ASN A 97 -12.04 17.99 -7.24
N LEU A 98 -12.62 16.90 -6.72
CA LEU A 98 -12.62 16.61 -5.28
C LEU A 98 -11.20 16.31 -4.77
N PHE A 99 -10.37 15.60 -5.53
CA PHE A 99 -8.98 15.35 -5.19
C PHE A 99 -8.16 16.65 -5.12
N SER A 100 -8.35 17.56 -6.08
CA SER A 100 -7.71 18.89 -6.06
C SER A 100 -8.11 19.70 -4.83
N TYR A 101 -9.40 19.67 -4.47
CA TYR A 101 -9.87 20.30 -3.23
C TYR A 101 -9.29 19.63 -1.98
N MET A 102 -9.30 18.29 -1.92
CA MET A 102 -8.74 17.51 -0.82
C MET A 102 -7.25 17.83 -0.61
N LYS A 103 -6.49 18.07 -1.69
CA LYS A 103 -5.09 18.50 -1.63
C LYS A 103 -4.92 19.87 -0.96
N ARG A 104 -5.84 20.83 -1.18
CA ARG A 104 -5.87 22.14 -0.49
C ARG A 104 -6.12 21.97 1.01
N THR A 105 -7.09 21.13 1.36
CA THR A 105 -7.36 20.79 2.76
C THR A 105 -6.17 20.12 3.43
N PHE A 106 -5.45 19.24 2.71
CA PHE A 106 -4.18 18.71 3.21
C PHE A 106 -3.13 19.79 3.41
N ASP A 107 -2.99 20.76 2.51
CA ASP A 107 -2.01 21.84 2.69
C ASP A 107 -2.27 22.65 3.95
N TYR A 108 -3.53 22.79 4.36
CA TYR A 108 -3.89 23.36 5.66
C TYR A 108 -3.38 22.47 6.80
N LEU A 109 -3.85 21.22 6.82
CA LEU A 109 -3.56 20.26 7.89
C LEU A 109 -2.05 19.93 7.97
N TRP A 110 -1.27 20.17 6.93
CA TRP A 110 0.15 19.89 6.92
C TRP A 110 1.03 21.14 7.15
N ASN A 111 0.75 22.26 6.48
CA ASN A 111 1.67 23.39 6.44
C ASN A 111 1.35 24.47 7.49
N VAL A 112 0.10 24.58 7.94
CA VAL A 112 -0.26 25.57 8.95
C VAL A 112 0.37 25.19 10.28
N ARG A 113 1.04 26.16 10.90
CA ARG A 113 1.79 25.99 12.14
C ARG A 113 1.79 27.31 12.88
N ASN A 114 1.63 27.25 14.20
CA ASN A 114 1.61 28.45 15.02
C ASN A 114 3.04 28.99 15.24
N ASN A 115 3.93 28.15 15.79
CA ASN A 115 5.33 28.50 16.01
C ASN A 115 6.29 27.32 15.68
N GLU A 116 7.60 27.56 15.69
CA GLU A 116 8.59 26.53 15.35
C GLU A 116 8.66 25.38 16.38
N LYS A 117 8.52 25.69 17.67
CA LYS A 117 8.68 24.73 18.79
C LYS A 117 7.59 23.65 18.76
N SER A 118 6.35 24.03 18.48
CA SER A 118 5.19 23.13 18.40
C SER A 118 4.67 22.95 16.99
N SER A 119 5.52 23.17 15.97
CA SER A 119 5.19 23.05 14.54
C SER A 119 4.62 21.68 14.10
N TYR A 120 4.70 20.66 14.96
CA TYR A 120 4.13 19.34 14.72
C TYR A 120 2.64 19.25 15.12
N LEU A 121 2.14 20.16 15.96
CA LEU A 121 0.73 20.29 16.35
C LEU A 121 0.02 21.33 15.46
N LEU A 122 -1.29 21.14 15.28
CA LEU A 122 -2.14 22.05 14.51
C LEU A 122 -2.88 23.00 15.45
N PRO A 123 -3.03 24.29 15.09
CA PRO A 123 -3.93 25.16 15.82
C PRO A 123 -5.38 24.65 15.70
N ARG A 124 -6.22 24.85 16.73
CA ARG A 124 -7.63 24.41 16.69
C ARG A 124 -8.42 25.10 15.58
N PHE A 125 -8.08 26.35 15.28
CA PHE A 125 -8.48 27.08 14.09
C PHE A 125 -7.47 28.18 13.72
N VAL A 126 -7.63 28.76 12.55
CA VAL A 126 -7.01 30.05 12.17
C VAL A 126 -8.05 30.92 11.49
N ASP A 127 -7.91 32.23 11.63
CA ASP A 127 -8.71 33.22 10.90
C ASP A 127 -7.97 33.69 9.65
N ILE A 128 -8.69 34.26 8.69
CA ILE A 128 -8.13 34.87 7.49
C ILE A 128 -8.47 36.36 7.50
N ASP A 129 -7.44 37.20 7.43
CA ASP A 129 -7.62 38.63 7.27
C ASP A 129 -8.24 38.93 5.90
N SER A 130 -9.46 39.47 5.91
CA SER A 130 -10.23 39.81 4.70
C SER A 130 -9.54 40.80 3.74
N LYS A 131 -8.61 41.63 4.23
CA LYS A 131 -7.90 42.66 3.45
C LYS A 131 -6.58 42.17 2.88
N THR A 132 -5.82 41.42 3.68
CA THR A 132 -4.46 40.98 3.32
C THR A 132 -4.42 39.53 2.82
N ASN A 133 -5.49 38.76 3.07
CA ASN A 133 -5.60 37.32 2.80
C ASN A 133 -4.50 36.51 3.51
N THR A 134 -4.06 36.96 4.69
CA THR A 134 -3.08 36.27 5.53
C THR A 134 -3.75 35.54 6.69
N LEU A 135 -3.09 34.49 7.20
CA LEU A 135 -3.56 33.77 8.38
C LEU A 135 -3.35 34.60 9.66
N GLU A 136 -4.40 34.74 10.44
CA GLU A 136 -4.39 35.24 11.81
C GLU A 136 -4.52 34.08 12.79
N TYR A 137 -3.67 34.09 13.82
CA TYR A 137 -3.66 33.08 14.86
C TYR A 137 -4.33 33.64 16.13
N GLU A 138 -4.85 32.73 16.95
CA GLU A 138 -5.32 33.06 18.28
C GLU A 138 -4.19 33.59 19.17
N ASP A 139 -4.53 34.49 20.10
CA ASP A 139 -3.58 35.04 21.07
C ASP A 139 -2.95 33.93 21.93
N VAL A 140 -3.78 32.97 22.34
CA VAL A 140 -3.33 31.73 22.99
C VAL A 140 -3.35 30.62 21.94
N PRO A 141 -2.19 30.04 21.59
CA PRO A 141 -2.12 29.04 20.54
C PRO A 141 -2.59 27.69 21.06
N LEU A 142 -3.84 27.32 20.76
CA LEU A 142 -4.44 26.07 21.23
C LEU A 142 -4.43 24.98 20.14
N THR A 143 -4.13 23.74 20.50
CA THR A 143 -4.38 22.55 19.66
C THR A 143 -5.61 21.80 20.16
N SER A 144 -6.38 21.20 19.24
CA SER A 144 -7.54 20.36 19.57
C SER A 144 -7.20 18.87 19.54
N SER A 145 -7.59 18.13 20.57
CA SER A 145 -7.44 16.66 20.61
C SER A 145 -8.30 16.00 19.52
N ALA A 146 -9.59 16.33 19.44
CA ALA A 146 -10.45 15.88 18.34
C ALA A 146 -9.92 16.31 16.97
N GLY A 147 -9.55 17.59 16.82
CA GLY A 147 -8.99 18.11 15.57
C GLY A 147 -7.75 17.35 15.11
N THR A 148 -6.86 16.99 16.04
CA THR A 148 -5.69 16.15 15.78
C THR A 148 -6.10 14.76 15.31
N GLY A 149 -7.11 14.16 15.95
CA GLY A 149 -7.71 12.88 15.54
C GLY A 149 -8.18 12.87 14.08
N PHE A 150 -8.93 13.90 13.67
CA PHE A 150 -9.36 14.05 12.28
C PHE A 150 -8.19 14.35 11.31
N ALA A 151 -7.19 15.12 11.74
CA ALA A 151 -6.04 15.47 10.91
C ALA A 151 -5.16 14.26 10.56
N PHE A 152 -5.12 13.22 11.41
CA PHE A 152 -4.30 12.03 11.17
C PHE A 152 -4.58 11.36 9.83
N ALA A 153 -5.85 11.31 9.39
CA ALA A 153 -6.22 10.80 8.07
C ALA A 153 -5.46 11.54 6.95
N SER A 154 -5.33 12.86 7.06
CA SER A 154 -4.59 13.65 6.08
C SER A 154 -3.10 13.34 6.06
N TYR A 155 -2.49 13.02 7.21
CA TYR A 155 -1.06 12.72 7.29
C TYR A 155 -0.73 11.41 6.60
N ILE A 156 -1.47 10.34 6.92
CA ILE A 156 -1.23 9.03 6.31
C ILE A 156 -1.57 9.03 4.82
N MET A 157 -2.63 9.74 4.42
CA MET A 157 -2.99 9.85 3.01
C MET A 157 -2.02 10.75 2.24
N GLY A 158 -1.47 11.79 2.88
CA GLY A 158 -0.42 12.61 2.27
C GLY A 158 0.81 11.81 1.88
N GLU A 159 1.23 10.85 2.70
CA GLU A 159 2.31 9.92 2.35
C GLU A 159 1.86 8.95 1.25
N LYS A 160 0.67 8.37 1.38
CA LYS A 160 0.12 7.42 0.41
C LYS A 160 0.01 7.99 -1.00
N TYR A 161 -0.50 9.22 -1.13
CA TYR A 161 -0.62 9.95 -2.38
C TYR A 161 0.72 10.56 -2.87
N GLY A 162 1.77 10.52 -2.05
CA GLY A 162 3.09 11.03 -2.40
C GLY A 162 3.22 12.55 -2.29
N TRP A 163 2.39 13.21 -1.50
CA TRP A 163 2.50 14.64 -1.19
C TRP A 163 3.62 14.93 -0.19
N ILE A 164 3.89 13.97 0.70
CA ILE A 164 5.00 14.01 1.66
C ILE A 164 5.77 12.69 1.67
N PRO A 165 7.07 12.70 1.97
CA PRO A 165 7.85 11.48 2.14
C PRO A 165 7.59 10.83 3.52
N LEU A 166 7.81 9.51 3.60
CA LEU A 166 7.61 8.73 4.82
C LEU A 166 8.41 9.25 6.02
N ASP A 167 9.65 9.70 5.82
CA ASP A 167 10.47 10.31 6.87
C ASP A 167 9.77 11.48 7.58
N GLN A 168 9.11 12.35 6.80
CA GLN A 168 8.42 13.51 7.34
C GLN A 168 7.17 13.11 8.11
N LEU A 169 6.42 12.13 7.58
CA LEU A 169 5.27 11.55 8.28
C LEU A 169 5.70 10.99 9.64
N LEU A 170 6.69 10.09 9.67
CA LEU A 170 7.15 9.44 10.89
C LEU A 170 7.69 10.46 11.91
N THR A 171 8.47 11.44 11.44
CA THR A 171 8.99 12.51 12.31
C THR A 171 7.88 13.30 12.99
N ARG A 172 6.83 13.67 12.25
CA ARG A 172 5.69 14.42 12.83
C ARG A 172 4.89 13.55 13.79
N LEU A 173 4.57 12.31 13.41
CA LEU A 173 3.81 11.39 14.25
C LEU A 173 4.54 11.06 15.56
N ILE A 174 5.86 10.82 15.53
CA ILE A 174 6.65 10.60 16.75
C ILE A 174 6.51 11.78 17.71
N LYS A 175 6.61 13.03 17.22
CA LYS A 175 6.47 14.20 18.07
C LYS A 175 5.06 14.34 18.66
N ILE A 176 4.03 14.11 17.85
CA ILE A 176 2.63 14.17 18.31
C ILE A 176 2.38 13.09 19.38
N PHE A 177 2.72 11.83 19.11
CA PHE A 177 2.47 10.75 20.06
C PHE A 177 3.38 10.82 21.29
N ASN A 178 4.59 11.37 21.18
CA ASN A 178 5.40 11.70 22.35
C ASN A 178 4.74 12.75 23.22
N PHE A 179 4.11 13.77 22.62
CA PHE A 179 3.39 14.79 23.37
C PHE A 179 2.23 14.17 24.17
N PHE A 180 1.32 13.46 23.49
CA PHE A 180 0.12 12.89 24.14
C PHE A 180 0.43 11.75 25.12
N ASP A 181 1.41 10.89 24.84
CA ASP A 181 1.78 9.78 25.72
C ASP A 181 2.48 10.23 27.02
N ASN A 182 3.11 11.41 26.99
CA ASN A 182 3.83 12.00 28.12
C ASN A 182 3.02 13.05 28.91
N LEU A 183 1.74 13.24 28.60
CA LEU A 183 0.88 14.13 29.37
C LEU A 183 0.82 13.68 30.83
N SER A 184 0.85 14.65 31.76
CA SER A 184 0.77 14.35 33.20
C SER A 184 -0.65 14.03 33.62
N GLU A 185 -0.83 13.44 34.81
CA GLU A 185 -2.16 13.22 35.43
C GLU A 185 -2.95 14.52 35.65
N ASN A 186 -2.31 15.69 35.62
CA ASN A 186 -3.02 16.97 35.67
C ASN A 186 -3.53 17.39 34.28
N ASP A 187 -2.94 16.87 33.20
CA ASP A 187 -3.24 17.23 31.81
C ASP A 187 -4.22 16.25 31.14
N ILE A 188 -4.62 15.20 31.87
CA ILE A 188 -5.62 14.20 31.49
C ILE A 188 -6.54 13.95 32.71
N HIS A 189 -7.66 13.25 32.50
CA HIS A 189 -8.50 12.77 33.58
C HIS A 189 -8.80 11.29 33.37
N ASN A 190 -8.21 10.39 34.16
CA ASN A 190 -8.34 8.93 33.99
C ASN A 190 -8.06 8.46 32.54
N GLY A 191 -7.03 9.03 31.91
CA GLY A 191 -6.68 8.79 30.52
C GLY A 191 -7.49 9.58 29.47
N PHE A 192 -8.60 10.22 29.84
CA PHE A 192 -9.35 11.11 28.94
C PHE A 192 -8.59 12.41 28.69
N LEU A 193 -8.55 12.80 27.42
CA LEU A 193 -7.85 13.98 26.96
C LEU A 193 -8.70 15.23 27.18
N ASN A 194 -8.00 16.34 27.40
CA ASN A 194 -8.60 17.65 27.32
C ASN A 194 -9.00 17.97 25.87
N SER A 195 -10.09 18.72 25.68
CA SER A 195 -10.52 19.21 24.37
C SER A 195 -9.43 20.07 23.72
N TYR A 196 -8.72 20.88 24.53
CA TYR A 196 -7.64 21.75 24.06
C TYR A 196 -6.38 21.71 24.94
N TYR A 197 -5.23 21.84 24.28
CA TYR A 197 -3.92 22.00 24.93
C TYR A 197 -3.24 23.27 24.43
N ASP A 198 -2.57 23.98 25.32
CA ASP A 198 -1.75 25.13 24.98
C ASP A 198 -0.45 24.66 24.32
N MET A 199 -0.20 25.15 23.11
CA MET A 199 0.92 24.73 22.26
C MET A 199 2.27 25.35 22.68
N GLU A 200 2.28 26.34 23.58
CA GLU A 200 3.49 26.93 24.15
C GLU A 200 3.90 26.24 25.44
N THR A 201 2.93 26.01 26.33
CA THR A 201 3.20 25.39 27.65
C THR A 201 3.22 23.86 27.57
N GLY A 202 2.45 23.28 26.65
CA GLY A 202 2.25 21.84 26.53
C GLY A 202 1.29 21.25 27.56
N SER A 203 0.55 22.09 28.29
CA SER A 203 -0.43 21.68 29.30
C SER A 203 -1.87 21.84 28.81
N LYS A 204 -2.82 21.24 29.54
CA LYS A 204 -4.25 21.44 29.26
C LYS A 204 -4.62 22.92 29.30
N TYR A 205 -5.61 23.32 28.50
CA TYR A 205 -6.19 24.64 28.63
C TYR A 205 -7.26 24.63 29.73
N GLU A 206 -7.19 25.59 30.66
CA GLU A 206 -8.03 25.57 31.88
C GLU A 206 -9.51 25.82 31.60
N ASP A 207 -9.84 26.64 30.58
CA ASP A 207 -11.25 26.94 30.26
C ASP A 207 -11.89 25.92 29.29
N SER A 208 -11.22 24.78 29.03
CA SER A 208 -11.82 23.65 28.32
C SER A 208 -12.17 22.51 29.26
N ASP A 209 -12.55 21.37 28.71
CA ASP A 209 -13.02 20.20 29.44
C ASP A 209 -12.21 18.95 29.07
N PHE A 210 -12.15 17.99 29.98
CA PHE A 210 -11.77 16.62 29.64
C PHE A 210 -12.96 15.95 28.97
N SER A 211 -12.86 15.65 27.68
CA SER A 211 -14.00 15.28 26.85
C SER A 211 -13.96 13.82 26.44
N VAL A 212 -15.03 13.08 26.72
CA VAL A 212 -15.17 11.69 26.29
C VAL A 212 -15.27 11.61 24.76
N LEU A 213 -16.03 12.51 24.14
CA LEU A 213 -16.22 12.54 22.69
C LEU A 213 -14.93 12.95 21.96
N ASP A 214 -14.24 14.01 22.40
CA ASP A 214 -13.02 14.44 21.71
C ASP A 214 -11.88 13.43 21.87
N THR A 215 -11.79 12.77 23.04
CA THR A 215 -10.90 11.62 23.25
C THR A 215 -11.23 10.50 22.27
N SER A 216 -12.51 10.19 22.06
CA SER A 216 -12.93 9.13 21.12
C SER A 216 -12.48 9.43 19.67
N TYR A 217 -12.56 10.70 19.23
CA TYR A 217 -12.08 11.11 17.91
C TYR A 217 -10.56 11.05 17.79
N PHE A 218 -9.83 11.48 18.82
CA PHE A 218 -8.37 11.34 18.86
C PHE A 218 -7.94 9.87 18.75
N VAL A 219 -8.57 9.00 19.54
CA VAL A 219 -8.27 7.57 19.59
C VAL A 219 -8.54 6.90 18.25
N ILE A 220 -9.74 7.07 17.67
CA ILE A 220 -10.03 6.38 16.41
C ILE A 220 -9.14 6.88 15.26
N GLY A 221 -8.80 8.18 15.25
CA GLY A 221 -7.79 8.73 14.35
C GLY A 221 -6.43 8.06 14.54
N SER A 222 -5.99 7.90 15.79
CA SER A 222 -4.75 7.20 16.14
C SER A 222 -4.75 5.73 15.72
N LEU A 223 -5.89 5.04 15.87
CA LEU A 223 -6.04 3.67 15.39
C LEU A 223 -5.91 3.58 13.87
N SER A 224 -6.39 4.55 13.10
CA SER A 224 -6.16 4.60 11.65
C SER A 224 -4.66 4.73 11.30
N VAL A 225 -3.90 5.51 12.07
CA VAL A 225 -2.44 5.64 11.92
C VAL A 225 -1.76 4.31 12.24
N LYS A 226 -2.13 3.66 13.35
CA LYS A 226 -1.60 2.35 13.74
C LYS A 226 -1.75 1.36 12.59
N GLN A 227 -2.95 1.20 12.06
CA GLN A 227 -3.22 0.25 10.98
C GLN A 227 -2.45 0.60 9.70
N TYR A 228 -2.35 1.88 9.35
CA TYR A 228 -1.56 2.33 8.21
C TYR A 228 -0.07 1.98 8.36
N LEU A 229 0.51 2.27 9.52
CA LEU A 229 1.93 2.04 9.76
C LEU A 229 2.27 0.56 9.86
N ILE A 230 1.38 -0.28 10.40
CA ILE A 230 1.54 -1.75 10.39
C ILE A 230 1.63 -2.25 8.94
N SER A 231 0.69 -1.83 8.07
CA SER A 231 0.73 -2.16 6.64
C SER A 231 2.04 -1.69 5.98
N LYS A 232 2.48 -0.47 6.30
CA LYS A 232 3.71 0.11 5.76
C LYS A 232 4.96 -0.65 6.22
N LYS A 233 5.03 -1.01 7.50
CA LYS A 233 6.13 -1.82 8.08
C LYS A 233 6.30 -3.13 7.33
N ILE A 234 5.21 -3.80 6.98
CA ILE A 234 5.25 -5.07 6.23
C ILE A 234 5.80 -4.85 4.82
N SER A 235 5.36 -3.80 4.13
CA SER A 235 5.93 -3.42 2.83
C SER A 235 7.44 -3.14 2.93
N LEU A 236 7.89 -2.50 4.02
CA LEU A 236 9.30 -2.23 4.27
C LEU A 236 10.09 -3.51 4.54
N ILE A 237 9.56 -4.44 5.35
CA ILE A 237 10.17 -5.74 5.64
C ILE A 237 10.33 -6.55 4.36
N LYS A 238 9.28 -6.68 3.54
CA LYS A 238 9.35 -7.37 2.24
C LYS A 238 10.43 -6.76 1.35
N SER A 239 10.50 -5.43 1.30
CA SER A 239 11.51 -4.72 0.53
C SER A 239 12.92 -4.87 1.11
N LEU A 240 13.08 -4.99 2.42
CA LEU A 240 14.35 -5.30 3.09
C LEU A 240 14.84 -6.70 2.77
N SER A 241 13.95 -7.70 2.78
CA SER A 241 14.27 -9.07 2.38
C SER A 241 14.77 -9.11 0.94
N GLN A 242 14.12 -8.38 0.03
CA GLN A 242 14.59 -8.26 -1.35
C GLN A 242 15.94 -7.54 -1.47
N ASP A 243 16.13 -6.42 -0.75
CA ASP A 243 17.41 -5.70 -0.72
C ASP A 243 18.55 -6.61 -0.19
N GLN A 244 18.26 -7.48 0.78
CA GLN A 244 19.23 -8.45 1.31
C GLN A 244 19.61 -9.50 0.26
N ILE A 245 18.65 -10.05 -0.47
CA ILE A 245 18.91 -10.97 -1.60
C ILE A 245 19.78 -10.27 -2.66
N ASP A 246 19.40 -9.04 -3.04
CA ASP A 246 20.15 -8.24 -4.01
C ASP A 246 21.58 -7.95 -3.52
N LEU A 247 21.75 -7.73 -2.21
CA LEU A 247 23.05 -7.53 -1.56
C LEU A 247 23.92 -8.79 -1.63
N ASP A 248 23.36 -9.96 -1.31
CA ASP A 248 24.08 -11.24 -1.34
C ASP A 248 24.49 -11.62 -2.78
N ASP A 249 23.63 -11.32 -3.76
CA ASP A 249 23.96 -11.44 -5.18
C ASP A 249 25.12 -10.53 -5.61
N THR A 250 25.35 -9.41 -4.91
CA THR A 250 26.53 -8.57 -5.16
C THR A 250 27.85 -9.22 -4.74
N VAL A 251 27.83 -10.21 -3.83
CA VAL A 251 29.02 -10.90 -3.31
C VAL A 251 29.49 -12.01 -4.26
N ASN A 252 28.59 -12.62 -5.04
CA ASN A 252 28.87 -13.77 -5.90
C ASN A 252 29.56 -13.45 -7.26
N LEU A 253 29.98 -12.20 -7.51
CA LEU A 253 30.61 -11.78 -8.76
C LEU A 253 31.96 -11.07 -8.54
N LYS A 254 33.08 -11.70 -8.98
CA LYS A 254 34.42 -11.07 -8.97
C LYS A 254 34.48 -9.85 -9.93
N LEU A 255 34.61 -8.65 -9.35
CA LEU A 255 35.10 -7.34 -9.87
C LEU A 255 34.11 -6.31 -10.49
N LYS A 256 33.98 -5.12 -9.86
CA LYS A 256 34.20 -3.74 -10.41
C LYS A 256 33.69 -2.61 -9.48
N ALA A 257 34.32 -1.42 -9.54
CA ALA A 257 33.96 -0.20 -8.77
C ALA A 257 32.50 0.28 -8.90
N LYS A 258 31.80 -0.06 -10.00
CA LYS A 258 30.38 0.23 -10.21
C LYS A 258 29.49 -0.54 -9.21
N MET A 259 29.88 -1.75 -8.79
CA MET A 259 29.15 -2.53 -7.78
C MET A 259 29.37 -2.02 -6.36
N LYS A 260 30.49 -1.37 -6.05
CA LYS A 260 30.70 -0.70 -4.73
C LYS A 260 29.70 0.44 -4.51
N LYS A 261 29.35 1.18 -5.58
CA LYS A 261 28.32 2.23 -5.54
C LYS A 261 26.91 1.65 -5.38
N THR A 262 26.59 0.57 -6.10
CA THR A 262 25.32 -0.14 -5.96
C THR A 262 25.15 -0.73 -4.56
N ARG A 263 26.17 -1.44 -4.06
CA ARG A 263 26.21 -1.97 -2.70
C ARG A 263 26.01 -0.89 -1.65
N LYS A 264 26.76 0.22 -1.70
CA LYS A 264 26.56 1.35 -0.78
C LYS A 264 25.14 1.91 -0.84
N LYS A 265 24.53 1.98 -2.02
CA LYS A 265 23.15 2.42 -2.20
C LYS A 265 22.15 1.45 -1.56
N ILE A 266 22.35 0.14 -1.73
CA ILE A 266 21.54 -0.90 -1.08
C ILE A 266 21.71 -0.84 0.44
N GLU A 267 22.94 -0.79 0.96
CA GLU A 267 23.22 -0.66 2.39
C GLU A 267 22.58 0.60 3.00
N THR A 268 22.64 1.74 2.29
CA THR A 268 21.98 2.98 2.73
C THR A 268 20.46 2.85 2.70
N SER A 269 19.89 2.25 1.65
CA SER A 269 18.45 1.94 1.53
C SER A 269 17.99 1.07 2.70
N MET A 270 18.73 0.01 3.00
CA MET A 270 18.43 -0.90 4.11
C MET A 270 18.48 -0.20 5.46
N SER A 271 19.51 0.62 5.71
CA SER A 271 19.63 1.40 6.96
C SER A 271 18.44 2.34 7.16
N ILE A 272 18.01 3.04 6.10
CA ILE A 272 16.84 3.94 6.17
C ILE A 272 15.56 3.14 6.48
N LYS A 273 15.34 2.02 5.79
CA LYS A 273 14.17 1.16 6.03
C LYS A 273 14.16 0.59 7.45
N GLN A 274 15.31 0.22 8.01
CA GLN A 274 15.42 -0.24 9.39
C GLN A 274 15.07 0.87 10.40
N GLU A 275 15.52 2.09 10.17
CA GLU A 275 15.16 3.27 10.98
C GLU A 275 13.66 3.59 10.89
N HIS A 276 13.07 3.48 9.70
CA HIS A 276 11.62 3.60 9.52
C HIS A 276 10.85 2.55 10.31
N ILE A 277 11.28 1.30 10.26
CA ILE A 277 10.63 0.20 11.01
C ILE A 277 10.70 0.47 12.53
N LEU A 278 11.85 0.93 13.03
CA LEU A 278 12.00 1.28 14.44
C LEU A 278 11.06 2.43 14.83
N SER A 279 11.03 3.48 14.01
CA SER A 279 10.13 4.63 14.19
C SER A 279 8.65 4.20 14.20
N ILE A 280 8.27 3.30 13.30
CA ILE A 280 6.92 2.73 13.24
C ILE A 280 6.59 1.99 14.54
N ASN A 281 7.49 1.12 15.02
CA ASN A 281 7.26 0.38 16.26
C ASN A 281 7.04 1.33 17.44
N THR A 282 7.88 2.36 17.58
CA THR A 282 7.75 3.36 18.64
C THR A 282 6.41 4.10 18.56
N ILE A 283 5.94 4.48 17.35
CA ILE A 283 4.64 5.14 17.20
C ILE A 283 3.50 4.18 17.59
N VAL A 284 3.54 2.93 17.13
CA VAL A 284 2.50 1.93 17.43
C VAL A 284 2.42 1.65 18.93
N GLU A 285 3.56 1.47 19.60
CA GLU A 285 3.63 1.27 21.06
C GLU A 285 3.01 2.45 21.82
N LYS A 286 3.21 3.68 21.34
CA LYS A 286 2.64 4.88 21.97
C LYS A 286 1.14 5.01 21.76
N ILE A 287 0.66 4.66 20.56
CA ILE A 287 -0.79 4.60 20.30
C ILE A 287 -1.45 3.59 21.25
N ASP A 288 -0.83 2.42 21.43
CA ASP A 288 -1.34 1.38 22.33
C ASP A 288 -1.28 1.82 23.80
N SER A 289 -0.19 2.45 24.23
CA SER A 289 -0.06 3.06 25.57
C SER A 289 -1.18 4.06 25.84
N ILE A 290 -1.43 5.00 24.93
CA ILE A 290 -2.48 6.02 25.07
C ILE A 290 -3.86 5.35 25.14
N TYR A 291 -4.17 4.43 24.22
CA TYR A 291 -5.48 3.77 24.20
C TYR A 291 -5.75 2.96 25.48
N ASN A 292 -4.73 2.24 25.96
CA ASN A 292 -4.86 1.38 27.13
C ASN A 292 -4.96 2.14 28.46
N LYS A 293 -4.52 3.41 28.51
CA LYS A 293 -4.64 4.29 29.69
C LYS A 293 -6.06 4.83 29.89
N ILE A 294 -6.94 4.78 28.88
CA ILE A 294 -8.28 5.35 28.95
C ILE A 294 -9.20 4.45 29.78
N ASP A 295 -9.55 4.90 30.97
CA ASP A 295 -10.46 4.19 31.86
C ASP A 295 -11.92 4.50 31.52
N TRP A 296 -12.47 3.80 30.52
CA TRP A 296 -13.87 3.97 30.11
C TRP A 296 -14.88 3.62 31.22
N GLN A 297 -14.49 2.85 32.24
CA GLN A 297 -15.37 2.54 33.37
C GLN A 297 -15.52 3.75 34.28
N SER A 298 -14.46 4.55 34.46
CA SER A 298 -14.51 5.82 35.21
C SER A 298 -15.47 6.86 34.61
N ALA A 299 -15.72 6.77 33.30
CA ALA A 299 -16.66 7.64 32.59
C ALA A 299 -18.14 7.26 32.78
N LEU A 300 -18.43 6.13 33.43
CA LEU A 300 -19.81 5.68 33.62
C LEU A 300 -20.49 6.41 34.78
N HIS A 301 -21.62 7.06 34.47
CA HIS A 301 -22.50 7.69 35.44
C HIS A 301 -23.97 7.42 35.08
N GLU A 302 -24.77 7.01 36.06
CA GLU A 302 -26.19 6.62 35.86
C GLU A 302 -26.44 5.66 34.68
N GLY A 303 -25.45 4.79 34.37
CA GLY A 303 -25.56 3.81 33.30
C GLY A 303 -25.24 4.34 31.89
N PHE A 304 -24.69 5.55 31.76
CA PHE A 304 -24.23 6.13 30.50
C PHE A 304 -22.82 6.70 30.63
N LEU A 305 -22.16 6.98 29.50
CA LEU A 305 -20.94 7.77 29.50
C LEU A 305 -21.26 9.24 29.80
N VAL A 306 -20.48 9.88 30.67
CA VAL A 306 -20.53 11.33 30.86
C VAL A 306 -20.03 12.04 29.60
N LYS A 307 -20.44 13.30 29.39
CA LYS A 307 -19.87 14.12 28.30
C LYS A 307 -18.41 14.48 28.58
N GLY A 308 -18.08 14.68 29.85
CA GLY A 308 -16.74 15.04 30.27
C GLY A 308 -16.68 15.58 31.69
N TRP A 309 -15.54 16.18 32.01
CA TRP A 309 -15.25 16.82 33.29
C TRP A 309 -14.67 18.22 33.10
N ALA A 310 -15.01 19.14 34.00
CA ALA A 310 -14.41 20.47 34.01
C ALA A 310 -12.91 20.38 34.32
N SER A 311 -12.06 21.12 33.61
CA SER A 311 -10.61 20.99 33.72
C SER A 311 -10.04 21.43 35.06
N ASP A 312 -10.68 22.41 35.69
CA ASP A 312 -10.23 23.07 36.92
C ASP A 312 -10.61 22.27 38.17
N THR A 313 -11.85 21.75 38.21
CA THR A 313 -12.45 21.07 39.36
C THR A 313 -12.51 19.56 39.21
N GLN A 314 -12.37 19.04 37.98
CA GLN A 314 -12.58 17.64 37.63
C GLN A 314 -13.97 17.09 37.97
N ASN A 315 -14.94 17.96 38.19
CA ASN A 315 -16.34 17.57 38.37
C ASN A 315 -16.95 17.23 37.00
N ILE A 316 -17.91 16.30 36.99
CA ILE A 316 -18.70 15.99 35.80
C ILE A 316 -19.35 17.27 35.28
N LEU A 317 -19.28 17.49 33.96
CA LEU A 317 -19.92 18.64 33.33
C LEU A 317 -21.42 18.63 33.57
N LEU A 318 -22.02 19.82 33.69
CA LEU A 318 -23.47 19.96 33.85
C LEU A 318 -24.12 20.37 32.52
N ASP A 319 -25.28 19.81 32.23
CA ASP A 319 -26.14 20.27 31.14
C ASP A 319 -26.63 21.69 31.46
N PRO A 320 -26.43 22.66 30.56
CA PRO A 320 -26.72 24.07 30.83
C PRO A 320 -28.23 24.35 30.96
N VAL A 321 -29.09 23.47 30.44
CA VAL A 321 -30.54 23.62 30.49
C VAL A 321 -31.12 22.94 31.73
N THR A 322 -30.71 21.69 32.01
CA THR A 322 -31.28 20.93 33.12
C THR A 322 -30.52 21.08 34.43
N ASN A 323 -29.30 21.60 34.39
CA ASN A 323 -28.38 21.70 35.53
C ASN A 323 -28.15 20.35 36.25
N LYS A 324 -28.09 19.27 35.46
CA LYS A 324 -27.78 17.89 35.88
C LYS A 324 -26.50 17.45 35.18
N GLU A 325 -25.87 16.39 35.66
CA GLU A 325 -24.73 15.77 35.03
C GLU A 325 -25.02 15.51 33.54
N ALA A 326 -24.13 16.00 32.68
CA ALA A 326 -24.26 15.90 31.24
C ALA A 326 -23.85 14.50 30.80
N LEU A 327 -24.81 13.73 30.28
CA LEU A 327 -24.62 12.34 29.87
C LEU A 327 -24.86 12.15 28.37
N HIS A 328 -24.17 11.18 27.78
CA HIS A 328 -24.41 10.67 26.43
C HIS A 328 -25.47 9.56 26.43
N GLY A 329 -26.70 9.90 26.83
CA GLY A 329 -27.81 8.94 26.98
C GLY A 329 -28.70 8.75 25.74
N SER A 330 -28.49 9.55 24.69
CA SER A 330 -29.28 9.52 23.46
C SER A 330 -28.38 9.39 22.23
N LEU A 331 -28.96 9.01 21.10
CA LEU A 331 -28.25 8.98 19.82
C LEU A 331 -27.73 10.37 19.47
N ASP A 332 -26.41 10.53 19.50
CA ASP A 332 -25.63 11.68 19.04
C ASP A 332 -24.28 11.16 18.48
N ALA A 333 -23.28 12.01 18.29
CA ALA A 333 -21.96 11.57 17.82
C ALA A 333 -21.25 10.51 18.71
N SER A 334 -21.64 10.39 19.98
CA SER A 334 -20.94 9.60 21.00
C SER A 334 -21.10 8.09 20.90
N TYR A 335 -21.96 7.57 20.01
CA TYR A 335 -22.00 6.11 19.79
C TYR A 335 -20.62 5.56 19.39
N LEU A 336 -19.75 6.40 18.82
CA LEU A 336 -18.36 6.06 18.57
C LEU A 336 -17.57 5.76 19.86
N ALA A 337 -17.75 6.60 20.88
CA ALA A 337 -17.13 6.44 22.18
C ALA A 337 -17.60 5.13 22.83
N TYR A 338 -18.88 4.79 22.72
CA TYR A 338 -19.40 3.50 23.20
C TYR A 338 -18.79 2.31 22.46
N ILE A 339 -18.61 2.36 21.15
CA ILE A 339 -17.95 1.28 20.38
C ILE A 339 -16.51 1.09 20.87
N LEU A 340 -15.75 2.19 21.03
CA LEU A 340 -14.38 2.12 21.56
C LEU A 340 -14.35 1.59 23.00
N ALA A 341 -15.26 2.05 23.85
CA ALA A 341 -15.36 1.62 25.25
C ALA A 341 -15.71 0.13 25.37
N VAL A 342 -16.59 -0.41 24.54
CA VAL A 342 -16.91 -1.85 24.51
C VAL A 342 -15.72 -2.66 23.99
N GLY A 343 -14.97 -2.12 23.03
CA GLY A 343 -13.78 -2.74 22.46
C GLY A 343 -12.48 -2.53 23.23
N SER A 344 -12.51 -1.89 24.40
CA SER A 344 -11.30 -1.65 25.20
C SER A 344 -10.77 -2.96 25.80
N ASP A 345 -9.47 -3.21 25.63
CA ASP A 345 -8.81 -4.39 26.23
C ASP A 345 -8.55 -4.21 27.73
N THR A 346 -8.44 -2.96 28.22
CA THR A 346 -8.04 -2.65 29.60
C THR A 346 -9.21 -2.28 30.50
N PHE A 347 -10.10 -1.40 30.02
CA PHE A 347 -11.23 -0.90 30.80
C PHE A 347 -12.54 -1.00 30.00
N PRO A 348 -12.98 -2.20 29.59
CA PRO A 348 -14.20 -2.35 28.81
C PRO A 348 -15.45 -1.99 29.62
N ILE A 349 -16.44 -1.37 28.96
CA ILE A 349 -17.78 -1.20 29.53
C ILE A 349 -18.71 -2.34 29.11
N SER A 350 -19.79 -2.56 29.88
CA SER A 350 -20.77 -3.59 29.55
C SER A 350 -21.54 -3.26 28.26
N LYS A 351 -21.61 -4.20 27.33
CA LYS A 351 -22.42 -4.07 26.10
C LYS A 351 -23.90 -3.77 26.36
N LYS A 352 -24.45 -4.13 27.52
CA LYS A 352 -25.85 -3.86 27.89
C LYS A 352 -26.17 -2.37 27.92
N ILE A 353 -25.16 -1.51 28.15
CA ILE A 353 -25.33 -0.06 28.17
C ILE A 353 -25.74 0.45 26.78
N TRP A 354 -25.21 -0.16 25.71
CA TRP A 354 -25.55 0.18 24.33
C TRP A 354 -27.06 0.09 24.04
N GLU A 355 -27.72 -0.91 24.64
CA GLU A 355 -29.15 -1.16 24.48
C GLU A 355 -30.00 -0.06 25.14
N ASN A 356 -29.45 0.65 26.12
CA ASN A 356 -30.14 1.72 26.85
C ASN A 356 -30.07 3.07 26.14
N ILE A 357 -29.20 3.25 25.13
CA ILE A 357 -29.07 4.51 24.40
C ILE A 357 -30.40 4.82 23.69
N ASN A 358 -30.96 6.00 23.95
CA ASN A 358 -32.23 6.42 23.37
C ASN A 358 -32.09 6.73 21.86
N ARG A 359 -32.78 5.95 21.02
CA ARG A 359 -32.80 6.07 19.55
C ARG A 359 -34.18 6.47 19.00
N ASN A 360 -34.97 7.19 19.80
CA ASN A 360 -36.32 7.60 19.41
C ASN A 360 -36.31 8.37 18.08
N LYS A 361 -37.13 7.89 17.14
CA LYS A 361 -37.27 8.49 15.81
C LYS A 361 -38.40 9.51 15.82
N GLN A 362 -38.17 10.64 15.18
CA GLN A 362 -39.21 11.61 14.85
C GLN A 362 -39.58 11.45 13.38
N THR A 363 -40.88 11.50 13.07
CA THR A 363 -41.38 11.33 11.70
C THR A 363 -41.84 12.67 11.14
N PHE A 364 -41.38 12.97 9.93
CA PHE A 364 -41.64 14.23 9.23
C PHE A 364 -42.22 13.96 7.86
N SER A 365 -43.25 14.72 7.49
CA SER A 365 -43.80 14.69 6.15
C SER A 365 -43.00 15.62 5.24
N ILE A 366 -42.50 15.07 4.14
CA ILE A 366 -41.86 15.84 3.08
C ILE A 366 -42.90 16.09 2.00
N LYS A 367 -43.04 17.35 1.57
CA LYS A 367 -43.95 17.72 0.49
C LYS A 367 -43.60 16.91 -0.77
N ASP A 368 -44.59 16.19 -1.30
CA ASP A 368 -44.49 15.31 -2.47
C ASP A 368 -43.60 14.04 -2.31
N ALA A 369 -43.33 13.59 -1.07
CA ALA A 369 -42.63 12.32 -0.80
C ALA A 369 -43.22 11.51 0.38
N LYS A 370 -42.75 10.28 0.58
CA LYS A 370 -43.09 9.46 1.77
C LYS A 370 -42.51 10.10 3.03
N ASP A 371 -43.23 9.97 4.15
CA ASP A 371 -42.77 10.40 5.47
C ASP A 371 -41.38 9.81 5.79
N ILE A 372 -40.49 10.63 6.34
CA ILE A 372 -39.15 10.21 6.78
C ILE A 372 -39.09 10.17 8.29
N SER A 373 -38.64 9.04 8.83
CA SER A 373 -38.41 8.85 10.27
C SER A 373 -36.91 8.90 10.58
N VAL A 374 -36.49 9.86 11.40
CA VAL A 374 -35.08 10.15 11.71
C VAL A 374 -34.89 10.20 13.23
N ALA A 375 -33.95 9.42 13.76
CA ALA A 375 -33.48 9.57 15.13
C ALA A 375 -32.43 10.70 15.17
N GLY A 376 -32.50 11.56 16.19
CA GLY A 376 -31.61 12.73 16.30
C GLY A 376 -31.86 13.79 15.23
N SER A 377 -33.11 13.94 14.76
CA SER A 377 -33.52 14.88 13.71
C SER A 377 -33.16 16.34 13.98
N SER A 378 -33.08 16.75 15.25
CA SER A 378 -32.73 18.10 15.69
C SER A 378 -31.23 18.29 15.97
N LEU A 379 -30.39 17.29 15.68
CA LEU A 379 -28.95 17.40 15.85
C LEU A 379 -28.31 18.13 14.66
N PRO A 380 -27.14 18.75 14.86
CA PRO A 380 -26.36 19.30 13.76
C PRO A 380 -25.93 18.17 12.81
N LEU A 381 -25.66 18.52 11.55
CA LEU A 381 -25.27 17.55 10.53
C LEU A 381 -24.00 16.76 10.93
N SER A 382 -23.06 17.41 11.62
CA SER A 382 -21.83 16.78 12.12
C SER A 382 -22.09 15.54 12.97
N ASP A 383 -23.13 15.54 13.81
CA ASP A 383 -23.35 14.44 14.77
C ASP A 383 -23.78 13.15 14.09
N HIS A 384 -24.42 13.27 12.93
CA HIS A 384 -24.78 12.12 12.09
C HIS A 384 -23.60 11.62 11.26
N VAL A 385 -22.78 12.54 10.77
CA VAL A 385 -21.80 12.32 9.70
C VAL A 385 -20.41 11.99 10.24
N TYR A 386 -19.92 12.73 11.23
CA TYR A 386 -18.52 12.69 11.67
C TYR A 386 -18.06 11.33 12.21
N PRO A 387 -18.85 10.60 13.03
CA PRO A 387 -18.41 9.27 13.45
C PRO A 387 -18.29 8.28 12.28
N GLN A 388 -19.17 8.42 11.29
CA GLN A 388 -19.19 7.59 10.10
C GLN A 388 -18.19 8.03 9.03
N CYS A 389 -17.55 9.18 9.19
CA CYS A 389 -16.30 9.46 8.48
C CYS A 389 -15.27 8.39 8.87
N PHE A 390 -15.10 8.03 10.14
CA PHE A 390 -14.15 6.99 10.53
C PHE A 390 -14.67 5.56 10.31
N LEU A 391 -15.93 5.31 10.63
CA LEU A 391 -16.50 3.96 10.66
C LEU A 391 -17.48 3.71 9.51
N ASP A 392 -17.23 2.67 8.70
CA ASP A 392 -18.11 2.31 7.59
C ASP A 392 -19.31 1.48 8.06
N MET A 393 -20.41 2.17 8.34
CA MET A 393 -21.66 1.57 8.81
C MET A 393 -22.64 1.20 7.68
N ARG A 394 -22.19 1.22 6.40
CA ARG A 394 -23.04 0.86 5.26
C ARG A 394 -23.48 -0.60 5.30
N ASP A 395 -24.57 -0.89 4.60
CA ASP A 395 -24.99 -2.27 4.34
C ASP A 395 -24.02 -2.95 3.36
N TYR A 396 -23.95 -4.28 3.42
CA TYR A 396 -23.16 -5.09 2.51
C TYR A 396 -23.98 -5.52 1.30
N SER A 397 -23.46 -5.33 0.08
CA SER A 397 -24.02 -5.93 -1.13
C SER A 397 -23.14 -7.06 -1.64
N PHE A 398 -23.73 -8.20 -1.98
CA PHE A 398 -23.01 -9.36 -2.51
C PHE A 398 -23.47 -9.67 -3.93
N ASP A 399 -22.54 -9.67 -4.89
CA ASP A 399 -22.82 -9.91 -6.31
C ASP A 399 -22.38 -11.33 -6.77
N GLY A 400 -21.98 -12.19 -5.83
CA GLY A 400 -21.50 -13.55 -6.09
C GLY A 400 -22.56 -14.64 -5.88
N ASP A 401 -22.17 -15.90 -6.15
CA ASP A 401 -22.98 -17.06 -5.78
C ASP A 401 -22.93 -17.29 -4.26
N ILE A 402 -24.09 -17.21 -3.61
CA ILE A 402 -24.23 -17.41 -2.15
C ILE A 402 -23.74 -18.80 -1.74
N SER A 403 -23.76 -19.78 -2.65
CA SER A 403 -23.25 -21.14 -2.40
C SER A 403 -21.79 -21.18 -1.96
N SER A 404 -20.99 -20.19 -2.35
CA SER A 404 -19.58 -20.02 -1.97
C SER A 404 -19.39 -19.56 -0.51
N LEU A 405 -20.44 -19.05 0.13
CA LEU A 405 -20.40 -18.61 1.52
C LEU A 405 -20.76 -19.78 2.46
N PRO A 406 -20.30 -19.78 3.73
CA PRO A 406 -20.76 -20.75 4.72
C PRO A 406 -22.28 -20.70 4.90
N LYS A 407 -22.95 -21.86 5.02
CA LYS A 407 -24.43 -21.98 5.13
C LYS A 407 -25.07 -21.09 6.20
N ARG A 408 -24.35 -20.78 7.28
CA ARG A 408 -24.82 -19.84 8.34
C ARG A 408 -25.11 -18.43 7.82
N PHE A 409 -24.44 -18.03 6.74
CA PHE A 409 -24.65 -16.75 6.07
C PHE A 409 -25.80 -16.82 5.05
N HIS A 410 -26.10 -17.98 4.46
CA HIS A 410 -27.13 -18.12 3.41
C HIS A 410 -28.50 -17.61 3.84
N LYS A 411 -28.93 -17.89 5.07
CA LYS A 411 -30.22 -17.39 5.59
C LYS A 411 -30.23 -15.85 5.73
N LYS A 412 -29.08 -15.25 6.05
CA LYS A 412 -28.89 -13.80 6.18
C LYS A 412 -28.75 -13.10 4.81
N PHE A 413 -28.29 -13.82 3.78
CA PHE A 413 -28.11 -13.35 2.39
C PHE A 413 -29.16 -13.89 1.41
N SER A 414 -30.31 -14.38 1.89
CA SER A 414 -31.44 -14.73 1.00
C SER A 414 -31.88 -13.55 0.11
N HIS A 415 -31.44 -12.34 0.48
CA HIS A 415 -31.54 -11.09 -0.26
C HIS A 415 -30.09 -10.65 -0.59
N THR A 416 -29.86 -10.08 -1.78
CA THR A 416 -28.55 -9.61 -2.30
C THR A 416 -27.83 -8.60 -1.37
N VAL A 417 -28.52 -8.08 -0.35
CA VAL A 417 -28.02 -7.10 0.62
C VAL A 417 -28.11 -7.65 2.04
N LEU A 418 -27.03 -7.55 2.80
CA LEU A 418 -26.98 -7.79 4.25
C LEU A 418 -26.97 -6.43 4.98
N ASN A 419 -28.03 -6.20 5.74
CA ASN A 419 -28.18 -4.97 6.52
C ASN A 419 -27.20 -4.93 7.70
N PHE A 420 -26.49 -3.82 7.86
CA PHE A 420 -25.53 -3.58 8.94
C PHE A 420 -26.22 -2.93 10.14
N LYS A 421 -26.83 -3.79 10.96
CA LYS A 421 -27.68 -3.41 12.09
C LYS A 421 -27.08 -3.83 13.42
N ASP A 422 -27.37 -3.08 14.47
CA ASP A 422 -27.04 -3.48 15.84
C ASP A 422 -28.04 -4.48 16.45
N SER A 423 -27.84 -4.83 17.72
CA SER A 423 -28.73 -5.71 18.51
C SER A 423 -30.19 -5.24 18.62
N LEU A 424 -30.48 -3.97 18.33
CA LEU A 424 -31.83 -3.39 18.35
C LEU A 424 -32.41 -3.17 16.94
N ASP A 425 -31.84 -3.81 15.92
CA ASP A 425 -32.24 -3.71 14.51
C ASP A 425 -32.10 -2.26 13.95
N PHE A 426 -31.20 -1.44 14.52
CA PHE A 426 -31.00 -0.05 14.09
C PHE A 426 -29.89 0.08 13.03
N GLN A 427 -30.18 0.77 11.91
CA GLN A 427 -29.22 1.07 10.83
C GLN A 427 -28.69 2.51 10.94
N TYR A 428 -27.45 2.65 11.41
CA TYR A 428 -26.82 3.96 11.62
C TYR A 428 -26.57 4.73 10.31
N PHE A 429 -26.15 4.03 9.25
CA PHE A 429 -25.90 4.68 7.96
C PHE A 429 -27.19 5.14 7.28
N ASP A 430 -28.23 4.31 7.26
CA ASP A 430 -29.55 4.70 6.75
C ASP A 430 -30.14 5.89 7.53
N ASN A 431 -29.99 5.91 8.86
CA ASN A 431 -30.41 7.07 9.65
C ASN A 431 -29.66 8.34 9.26
N ALA A 432 -28.34 8.26 9.03
CA ALA A 432 -27.54 9.40 8.59
C ALA A 432 -27.92 9.87 7.16
N VAL A 433 -28.19 8.95 6.23
CA VAL A 433 -28.73 9.29 4.89
C VAL A 433 -30.03 10.08 5.02
N LYS A 434 -30.95 9.61 5.88
CA LYS A 434 -32.22 10.30 6.13
C LYS A 434 -32.04 11.64 6.83
N ALA A 435 -31.11 11.75 7.78
CA ALA A 435 -30.80 13.00 8.46
C ALA A 435 -30.21 14.04 7.49
N VAL A 436 -29.31 13.62 6.59
CA VAL A 436 -28.76 14.46 5.51
C VAL A 436 -29.86 14.94 4.57
N GLN A 437 -30.76 14.04 4.17
CA GLN A 437 -31.92 14.40 3.34
C GLN A 437 -32.86 15.38 4.07
N TYR A 438 -33.14 15.15 5.36
CA TYR A 438 -33.98 16.01 6.18
C TYR A 438 -33.37 17.40 6.36
N ASN A 439 -32.08 17.50 6.71
CA ASN A 439 -31.35 18.77 6.85
C ASN A 439 -31.46 19.63 5.57
N ARG A 440 -31.24 18.99 4.42
CA ARG A 440 -31.38 19.62 3.11
C ARG A 440 -32.83 20.00 2.78
N GLN A 441 -33.79 19.17 3.12
CA GLN A 441 -35.19 19.44 2.83
C GLN A 441 -35.72 20.58 3.70
N TYR A 442 -35.35 20.59 4.98
CA TYR A 442 -35.75 21.62 5.95
C TYR A 442 -35.35 23.03 5.49
N THR A 443 -34.10 23.23 5.08
CA THR A 443 -33.63 24.51 4.51
C THR A 443 -34.42 24.91 3.26
N ARG A 444 -34.67 23.94 2.35
CA ARG A 444 -35.48 24.19 1.15
C ARG A 444 -36.94 24.54 1.46
N ASP A 445 -37.53 23.93 2.48
CA ASP A 445 -38.92 24.22 2.88
C ASP A 445 -39.03 25.63 3.44
N ILE A 446 -38.05 26.09 4.22
CA ILE A 446 -37.93 27.49 4.64
C ILE A 446 -37.85 28.39 3.41
N ALA A 447 -36.91 28.15 2.49
CA ALA A 447 -36.74 28.96 1.29
C ALA A 447 -37.99 28.98 0.39
N ASN A 448 -38.74 27.89 0.33
CA ASN A 448 -39.99 27.80 -0.43
C ASN A 448 -41.17 28.50 0.25
N SER A 449 -41.11 28.77 1.55
CA SER A 449 -42.11 29.54 2.29
C SER A 449 -41.92 31.05 2.15
N LEU A 450 -40.75 31.50 1.70
CA LEU A 450 -40.44 32.90 1.43
C LEU A 450 -41.17 33.39 0.17
N ASP A 451 -41.43 34.71 0.11
CA ASP A 451 -41.92 35.36 -1.11
C ASP A 451 -40.87 35.35 -2.23
N GLU A 452 -41.29 35.62 -3.48
CA GLU A 452 -40.40 35.54 -4.65
C GLU A 452 -39.16 36.45 -4.50
N THR A 453 -39.31 37.63 -3.89
CA THR A 453 -38.22 38.58 -3.69
C THR A 453 -37.20 38.11 -2.65
N ALA A 454 -37.65 37.64 -1.48
CA ALA A 454 -36.78 37.13 -0.43
C ALA A 454 -36.13 35.79 -0.84
N LYS A 455 -36.82 35.00 -1.67
CA LYS A 455 -36.30 33.74 -2.20
C LYS A 455 -35.10 33.93 -3.12
N GLU A 456 -35.02 35.02 -3.89
CA GLU A 456 -33.88 35.32 -4.75
C GLU A 456 -32.60 35.65 -3.97
N THR A 457 -32.73 36.19 -2.76
CA THR A 457 -31.60 36.56 -1.88
C THR A 457 -31.32 35.53 -0.78
N SER A 458 -32.18 34.54 -0.61
CA SER A 458 -32.06 33.53 0.44
C SER A 458 -30.87 32.59 0.19
N THR A 459 -30.06 32.39 1.22
CA THR A 459 -29.01 31.36 1.21
C THR A 459 -29.59 29.97 0.97
N TYR A 460 -30.71 29.66 1.61
CA TYR A 460 -31.36 28.35 1.58
C TYR A 460 -32.00 27.98 0.24
N SER A 461 -32.21 28.95 -0.64
CA SER A 461 -32.60 28.69 -2.04
C SER A 461 -31.53 27.91 -2.81
N SER A 462 -30.26 28.10 -2.47
CA SER A 462 -29.13 27.58 -3.24
C SER A 462 -28.21 26.65 -2.47
N TYR A 463 -28.15 26.81 -1.14
CA TYR A 463 -27.18 26.17 -0.27
C TYR A 463 -27.84 25.59 0.97
N TRP A 464 -27.30 24.48 1.46
CA TRP A 464 -27.77 23.78 2.67
C TRP A 464 -26.58 23.28 3.48
N GLY A 465 -26.85 22.81 4.71
CA GLY A 465 -25.84 22.28 5.63
C GLY A 465 -25.94 22.95 6.99
N LEU A 466 -26.99 22.64 7.75
CA LEU A 466 -27.14 23.11 9.12
C LEU A 466 -26.26 22.27 10.04
N SER A 467 -25.17 22.86 10.52
CA SER A 467 -24.28 22.28 11.51
C SER A 467 -23.62 23.38 12.32
N ASP A 468 -23.47 23.15 13.62
CA ASP A 468 -22.88 24.12 14.55
C ASP A 468 -21.51 24.61 14.04
N SER A 469 -21.36 25.92 13.87
CA SER A 469 -20.21 26.52 13.18
C SER A 469 -19.96 27.95 13.62
N TRP A 470 -18.74 28.45 13.37
CA TRP A 470 -18.40 29.84 13.66
C TRP A 470 -19.10 30.77 12.66
N SER A 471 -19.61 31.90 13.14
CA SER A 471 -20.22 32.94 12.30
C SER A 471 -19.49 34.29 12.36
N SER A 472 -18.56 34.44 13.31
CA SER A 472 -17.58 35.52 13.35
C SER A 472 -16.36 35.10 14.17
N LYS A 473 -15.43 36.02 14.44
CA LYS A 473 -14.27 35.78 15.32
C LYS A 473 -14.67 35.35 16.75
N TYR A 474 -15.86 35.77 17.20
CA TYR A 474 -16.31 35.66 18.58
C TYR A 474 -17.61 34.85 18.75
N ILE A 475 -18.35 34.57 17.68
CA ILE A 475 -19.65 33.91 17.75
C ILE A 475 -19.60 32.52 17.11
N TYR A 476 -20.05 31.53 17.89
CA TYR A 476 -20.30 30.16 17.45
C TYR A 476 -21.81 29.91 17.50
N ASP A 477 -22.42 29.61 16.35
CA ASP A 477 -23.87 29.44 16.24
C ASP A 477 -24.26 27.95 16.28
N GLU A 478 -25.33 27.63 17.02
CA GLU A 478 -26.00 26.35 16.93
C GLU A 478 -26.92 26.34 15.69
N LEU A 479 -26.52 25.61 14.65
CA LEU A 479 -27.26 25.53 13.38
C LEU A 479 -27.83 24.12 13.24
N ARG A 480 -29.13 23.97 13.51
CA ARG A 480 -29.80 22.67 13.59
C ARG A 480 -31.22 22.75 13.00
N PRO A 481 -31.72 21.66 12.40
CA PRO A 481 -33.12 21.60 12.01
C PRO A 481 -34.05 21.87 13.20
N SER A 482 -35.16 22.56 12.93
CA SER A 482 -36.19 22.92 13.92
C SER A 482 -35.76 23.92 15.03
N GLN A 483 -34.59 24.57 14.91
CA GLN A 483 -34.20 25.70 15.77
C GLN A 483 -34.52 27.05 15.11
N SER A 484 -34.97 28.04 15.89
CA SER A 484 -35.32 29.38 15.41
C SER A 484 -34.11 30.14 14.86
N SER A 485 -32.94 30.00 15.50
CA SER A 485 -31.66 30.58 15.07
C SER A 485 -31.28 30.21 13.63
N SER A 486 -31.67 29.00 13.20
CA SER A 486 -31.42 28.51 11.85
C SER A 486 -32.37 29.15 10.83
N VAL A 487 -33.58 29.53 11.24
CA VAL A 487 -34.50 30.26 10.36
C VAL A 487 -34.07 31.71 10.19
N GLU A 488 -33.70 32.37 11.29
CA GLU A 488 -33.39 33.81 11.31
C GLU A 488 -32.13 34.17 10.51
N ASN A 489 -31.06 33.38 10.62
CA ASN A 489 -29.76 33.73 10.06
C ASN A 489 -29.52 33.20 8.64
N GLU A 490 -30.36 32.30 8.13
CA GLU A 490 -30.17 31.55 6.88
C GLU A 490 -28.74 31.00 6.65
N ARG A 491 -28.01 30.74 7.73
CA ARG A 491 -26.59 30.38 7.67
C ARG A 491 -26.40 28.91 7.36
N VAL A 492 -25.36 28.59 6.59
CA VAL A 492 -24.95 27.23 6.26
C VAL A 492 -23.47 27.01 6.50
N SER A 493 -23.10 25.78 6.84
CA SER A 493 -21.73 25.31 6.88
C SER A 493 -21.41 24.52 5.60
N PRO A 494 -20.59 25.07 4.68
CA PRO A 494 -20.17 24.33 3.49
C PRO A 494 -19.28 23.15 3.84
N THR A 495 -18.57 23.21 4.97
CA THR A 495 -17.66 22.16 5.44
C THR A 495 -18.42 20.93 5.94
N ALA A 496 -19.47 21.13 6.72
CA ALA A 496 -20.36 20.07 7.17
C ALA A 496 -21.13 19.44 5.99
N ALA A 497 -21.63 20.25 5.05
CA ALA A 497 -22.31 19.76 3.86
C ALA A 497 -21.38 18.89 2.98
N LEU A 498 -20.13 19.31 2.78
CA LEU A 498 -19.15 18.54 2.03
C LEU A 498 -18.79 17.21 2.73
N SER A 499 -18.73 17.22 4.06
CA SER A 499 -18.50 16.01 4.85
C SER A 499 -19.61 14.96 4.69
N ALA A 500 -20.80 15.36 4.23
CA ALA A 500 -21.93 14.47 3.98
C ALA A 500 -21.90 13.76 2.60
N ILE A 501 -20.81 13.90 1.82
CA ILE A 501 -20.74 13.38 0.44
C ILE A 501 -21.01 11.87 0.32
N ASN A 502 -20.64 11.09 1.34
CA ASN A 502 -20.86 9.64 1.39
C ASN A 502 -22.33 9.24 1.51
N PHE A 503 -23.19 10.16 1.94
CA PHE A 503 -24.62 9.91 2.22
C PHE A 503 -25.53 10.47 1.12
N ASN A 504 -25.09 11.51 0.42
CA ASN A 504 -25.83 12.10 -0.70
C ASN A 504 -24.88 12.77 -1.71
N GLU A 505 -24.21 11.94 -2.51
CA GLU A 505 -23.25 12.36 -3.53
C GLU A 505 -23.81 13.47 -4.44
N ILE A 506 -25.03 13.29 -4.95
CA ILE A 506 -25.61 14.19 -5.95
C ILE A 506 -25.85 15.59 -5.35
N ALA A 507 -26.49 15.65 -4.17
CA ALA A 507 -26.81 16.94 -3.55
C ALA A 507 -25.55 17.69 -3.11
N VAL A 508 -24.58 16.96 -2.55
CA VAL A 508 -23.33 17.54 -2.05
C VAL A 508 -22.44 18.01 -3.20
N TYR A 509 -22.23 17.18 -4.22
CA TYR A 509 -21.39 17.56 -5.36
C TYR A 509 -21.97 18.73 -6.15
N ASN A 510 -23.29 18.75 -6.37
CA ASN A 510 -23.92 19.89 -7.04
C ASN A 510 -23.75 21.20 -6.24
N GLN A 511 -23.77 21.13 -4.90
CA GLN A 511 -23.50 22.30 -4.06
C GLN A 511 -22.02 22.72 -4.14
N PHE A 512 -21.11 21.75 -4.07
CA PHE A 512 -19.68 21.96 -4.25
C PHE A 512 -19.39 22.70 -5.56
N GLU A 513 -19.94 22.25 -6.69
CA GLU A 513 -19.81 22.93 -7.99
C GLU A 513 -20.41 24.33 -7.98
N ARG A 514 -21.60 24.52 -7.41
CA ARG A 514 -22.22 25.86 -7.29
C ARG A 514 -21.36 26.83 -6.49
N LEU A 515 -20.69 26.37 -5.43
CA LEU A 515 -19.77 27.18 -4.64
C LEU A 515 -18.50 27.52 -5.45
N LEU A 516 -17.91 26.54 -6.13
CA LEU A 516 -16.72 26.77 -6.97
C LEU A 516 -17.00 27.79 -8.09
N GLU A 517 -18.17 27.72 -8.72
CA GLU A 517 -18.55 28.59 -9.83
C GLU A 517 -19.19 29.91 -9.37
N ARG A 518 -19.37 30.11 -8.06
CA ARG A 518 -20.11 31.22 -7.46
C ARG A 518 -21.49 31.42 -8.11
N LYS A 519 -22.17 30.33 -8.46
CA LYS A 519 -23.53 30.36 -9.02
C LYS A 519 -24.49 30.98 -8.00
N ASN A 520 -25.41 31.84 -8.45
CA ASN A 520 -26.40 32.53 -7.59
C ASN A 520 -25.84 33.56 -6.59
N PHE A 521 -24.54 33.90 -6.64
CA PHE A 521 -24.01 35.08 -5.92
C PHE A 521 -24.42 36.41 -6.59
N ILE A 522 -24.94 36.35 -7.82
CA ILE A 522 -25.23 37.50 -8.71
C ILE A 522 -26.44 38.32 -8.23
N ALA A 523 -27.33 37.75 -7.42
CA ALA A 523 -28.49 38.48 -6.86
C ALA A 523 -28.08 39.60 -5.88
N LEU A 524 -26.83 39.62 -5.40
CA LEU A 524 -26.28 40.65 -4.50
C LEU A 524 -25.89 41.95 -5.25
N ASN A 525 -26.59 42.34 -6.31
CA ASN A 525 -26.31 43.49 -7.21
C ASN A 525 -26.18 44.87 -6.52
N ALA A 526 -26.20 44.95 -5.19
CA ALA A 526 -25.97 46.14 -4.38
C ALA A 526 -24.81 46.03 -3.36
N VAL A 527 -24.18 44.86 -3.18
CA VAL A 527 -23.06 44.66 -2.25
C VAL A 527 -21.75 44.62 -3.04
N GLU A 528 -20.98 45.71 -2.98
CA GLU A 528 -19.77 45.92 -3.78
C GLU A 528 -18.66 44.88 -3.50
N PHE A 529 -18.77 44.09 -2.42
CA PHE A 529 -17.80 43.06 -2.04
C PHE A 529 -18.39 41.97 -1.12
N PHE A 530 -18.74 40.79 -1.65
CA PHE A 530 -19.04 39.59 -0.85
C PHE A 530 -17.75 38.76 -0.67
N PRO A 531 -17.28 38.47 0.56
CA PRO A 531 -16.01 37.77 0.79
C PRO A 531 -15.91 36.40 0.09
N GLU A 532 -14.68 35.96 -0.16
CA GLU A 532 -14.44 34.66 -0.79
C GLU A 532 -14.68 33.52 0.22
N ILE A 533 -15.52 32.55 -0.14
CA ILE A 533 -15.77 31.35 0.68
C ILE A 533 -14.72 30.27 0.40
N LEU A 534 -14.20 30.19 -0.83
CA LEU A 534 -13.13 29.26 -1.17
C LEU A 534 -11.77 29.92 -0.94
N THR A 535 -11.08 29.47 0.10
CA THR A 535 -9.73 29.92 0.46
C THR A 535 -8.68 29.03 -0.20
N ASP A 536 -7.39 29.37 -0.02
CA ASP A 536 -6.30 28.51 -0.46
C ASP A 536 -6.32 27.13 0.22
N TYR A 537 -6.94 27.05 1.39
CA TYR A 537 -7.05 25.90 2.28
C TYR A 537 -8.45 25.25 2.27
N GLY A 538 -9.27 25.56 1.26
CA GLY A 538 -10.64 25.05 1.12
C GLY A 538 -11.68 26.01 1.65
N PHE A 539 -12.90 25.52 1.91
CA PHE A 539 -14.03 26.38 2.29
C PHE A 539 -13.90 26.96 3.70
N THR A 540 -14.44 28.15 3.91
CA THR A 540 -14.62 28.75 5.23
C THR A 540 -15.64 28.00 6.09
N SER A 541 -15.65 28.22 7.42
CA SER A 541 -16.52 27.49 8.35
C SER A 541 -18.02 27.65 8.07
N SER A 542 -18.47 28.89 7.79
CA SER A 542 -19.87 29.17 7.46
C SER A 542 -20.04 30.43 6.62
N PHE A 543 -21.21 30.57 5.99
CA PHE A 543 -21.63 31.81 5.34
C PHE A 543 -23.16 31.96 5.29
N THR A 544 -23.61 33.17 5.02
CA THR A 544 -25.00 33.50 4.67
C THR A 544 -25.03 34.69 3.70
N PHE A 545 -26.06 34.75 2.86
CA PHE A 545 -26.41 35.92 2.05
C PHE A 545 -27.32 36.90 2.80
N SER A 546 -27.96 36.48 3.89
CA SER A 546 -28.74 37.39 4.72
C SER A 546 -27.79 38.30 5.50
N ASN A 547 -28.02 39.60 5.38
CA ASN A 547 -27.35 40.58 6.23
C ASN A 547 -28.10 40.61 7.56
N ASP A 548 -27.62 39.93 8.60
CA ASP A 548 -28.22 40.15 9.92
C ASP A 548 -27.25 40.11 11.12
N SER A 549 -27.42 41.15 11.96
CA SER A 549 -26.80 41.51 13.23
C SER A 549 -25.37 42.12 13.21
N ASN A 550 -25.15 43.11 14.11
CA ASN A 550 -23.91 43.91 14.21
C ASN A 550 -22.63 43.10 14.54
N ASP A 551 -22.76 41.82 14.93
CA ASP A 551 -21.65 41.01 15.49
C ASP A 551 -21.38 39.70 14.72
N ARG A 552 -22.11 39.40 13.63
CA ARG A 552 -21.89 38.23 12.77
C ARG A 552 -21.38 38.64 11.39
N ASP A 553 -20.45 37.86 10.85
CA ASP A 553 -19.87 38.10 9.53
C ASP A 553 -20.65 37.34 8.44
N ALA A 554 -20.91 37.97 7.29
CA ALA A 554 -21.57 37.29 6.16
C ALA A 554 -20.83 36.00 5.73
N VAL A 555 -19.51 36.00 5.85
CA VAL A 555 -18.66 34.81 5.71
C VAL A 555 -17.77 34.72 6.95
N SER A 556 -17.85 33.63 7.70
CA SER A 556 -16.90 33.38 8.79
C SER A 556 -15.57 32.95 8.16
N LEU A 557 -14.63 33.88 8.01
CA LEU A 557 -13.29 33.64 7.43
C LEU A 557 -12.37 32.80 8.33
N ARG A 558 -12.94 31.81 9.02
CA ARG A 558 -12.26 30.88 9.93
C ARG A 558 -12.11 29.51 9.27
N LEU A 559 -10.95 28.90 9.46
CA LEU A 559 -10.65 27.52 9.11
C LEU A 559 -10.47 26.72 10.40
N VAL A 560 -11.37 25.76 10.65
CA VAL A 560 -11.36 24.94 11.86
C VAL A 560 -10.75 23.57 11.57
N THR A 561 -9.75 23.17 12.34
CA THR A 561 -9.01 21.91 12.11
C THR A 561 -9.91 20.69 12.15
N LYS A 562 -10.86 20.63 13.09
CA LYS A 562 -11.83 19.53 13.18
C LYS A 562 -12.69 19.42 11.91
N GLU A 563 -13.21 20.54 11.41
CA GLU A 563 -14.02 20.57 10.19
C GLU A 563 -13.19 20.18 8.95
N LYS A 564 -11.96 20.71 8.84
CA LYS A 564 -11.05 20.39 7.74
C LYS A 564 -10.64 18.94 7.70
N GLY A 565 -10.34 18.36 8.86
CA GLY A 565 -10.07 16.95 8.95
C GLY A 565 -11.29 16.10 8.57
N ALA A 566 -12.51 16.48 8.98
CA ALA A 566 -13.74 15.78 8.61
C ALA A 566 -14.04 15.85 7.10
N GLU A 567 -13.89 17.01 6.47
CA GLU A 567 -14.01 17.16 5.00
C GLU A 567 -13.01 16.25 4.27
N PHE A 568 -11.74 16.31 4.68
CA PHE A 568 -10.68 15.50 4.08
C PHE A 568 -11.03 14.02 4.15
N LEU A 569 -11.43 13.55 5.34
CA LEU A 569 -11.74 12.16 5.60
C LEU A 569 -12.95 11.70 4.78
N ALA A 570 -14.02 12.50 4.76
CA ALA A 570 -15.23 12.19 4.00
C ALA A 570 -14.94 12.08 2.49
N ILE A 571 -14.17 13.03 1.93
CA ILE A 571 -13.77 13.01 0.52
C ILE A 571 -12.88 11.80 0.23
N GLU A 572 -11.89 11.50 1.07
CA GLU A 572 -11.02 10.34 0.86
C GLU A 572 -11.81 9.03 0.86
N ASN A 573 -12.76 8.86 1.78
CA ASN A 573 -13.60 7.67 1.81
C ASN A 573 -14.54 7.59 0.61
N PHE A 574 -15.08 8.73 0.17
CA PHE A 574 -15.87 8.80 -1.04
C PHE A 574 -15.06 8.36 -2.27
N LEU A 575 -13.85 8.89 -2.42
CA LEU A 575 -12.98 8.65 -3.56
C LEU A 575 -12.34 7.26 -3.55
N ALA A 576 -11.85 6.78 -2.40
CA ALA A 576 -11.02 5.58 -2.33
C ALA A 576 -11.34 4.63 -1.16
N GLY A 577 -12.16 5.03 -0.18
CA GLY A 577 -12.53 4.18 0.95
C GLY A 577 -11.34 3.76 1.84
N SER A 578 -10.23 4.50 1.81
CA SER A 578 -8.97 4.10 2.47
C SER A 578 -9.09 4.07 4.00
N ILE A 579 -9.74 5.08 4.61
CA ILE A 579 -9.80 5.19 6.07
C ILE A 579 -10.76 4.15 6.65
N TRP A 580 -11.92 3.97 6.00
CA TRP A 580 -12.84 2.89 6.33
C TRP A 580 -12.18 1.51 6.28
N SER A 581 -11.42 1.23 5.22
CA SER A 581 -10.63 0.01 5.09
C SER A 581 -9.65 -0.16 6.26
N LEU A 582 -8.89 0.88 6.63
CA LEU A 582 -7.96 0.82 7.77
C LEU A 582 -8.67 0.58 9.12
N ILE A 583 -9.76 1.28 9.40
CA ILE A 583 -10.49 1.09 10.67
C ILE A 583 -11.12 -0.30 10.74
N SER A 584 -11.59 -0.83 9.61
CA SER A 584 -12.16 -2.19 9.53
C SER A 584 -11.14 -3.30 9.84
N THR A 585 -9.83 -3.01 9.80
CA THR A 585 -8.76 -3.95 10.18
C THR A 585 -8.28 -3.77 11.63
N ASN A 586 -9.01 -3.00 12.44
CA ASN A 586 -8.70 -2.89 13.85
C ASN A 586 -9.44 -3.96 14.67
N LYS A 587 -8.70 -4.75 15.47
CA LYS A 587 -9.27 -5.79 16.34
C LYS A 587 -10.33 -5.25 17.28
N ASN A 588 -10.03 -4.18 18.00
CA ASN A 588 -10.86 -3.67 19.09
C ASN A 588 -12.20 -3.18 18.57
N ILE A 589 -12.18 -2.56 17.39
CA ILE A 589 -13.40 -2.19 16.65
C ILE A 589 -14.19 -3.43 16.23
N ASN A 590 -13.54 -4.44 15.65
CA ASN A 590 -14.22 -5.68 15.23
C ASN A 590 -14.87 -6.42 16.41
N LEU A 591 -14.15 -6.57 17.52
CA LEU A 591 -14.67 -7.21 18.74
C LEU A 591 -15.82 -6.42 19.35
N ALA A 592 -15.75 -5.09 19.34
CA ALA A 592 -16.84 -4.24 19.80
C ALA A 592 -18.09 -4.43 18.95
N LEU A 593 -17.95 -4.34 17.63
CA LEU A 593 -19.08 -4.49 16.70
C LEU A 593 -19.72 -5.87 16.78
N GLU A 594 -18.91 -6.93 16.86
CA GLU A 594 -19.41 -8.29 17.08
C GLU A 594 -20.14 -8.41 18.43
N SER A 595 -19.59 -7.83 19.49
CA SER A 595 -20.22 -7.84 20.83
C SER A 595 -21.55 -7.10 20.85
N LEU A 596 -21.67 -6.04 20.04
CA LEU A 596 -22.88 -5.25 19.81
C LEU A 596 -23.82 -5.86 18.75
N GLU A 597 -23.53 -7.09 18.32
CA GLU A 597 -24.33 -7.90 17.40
C GLU A 597 -24.44 -7.35 15.97
N PHE A 598 -23.55 -6.43 15.59
CA PHE A 598 -23.39 -6.09 14.19
C PHE A 598 -22.92 -7.32 13.39
N PRO A 599 -23.32 -7.46 12.12
CA PRO A 599 -22.76 -8.49 11.27
C PRO A 599 -21.24 -8.37 11.22
N THR A 600 -20.52 -9.48 11.40
CA THR A 600 -19.05 -9.50 11.38
C THR A 600 -18.52 -8.80 10.13
N ILE A 601 -17.46 -7.99 10.25
CA ILE A 601 -16.89 -7.27 9.10
C ILE A 601 -16.24 -8.29 8.17
N LEU A 602 -16.82 -8.42 6.98
CA LEU A 602 -16.43 -9.47 6.03
C LEU A 602 -15.42 -9.02 4.95
N SER A 603 -14.98 -7.76 4.92
CA SER A 603 -13.95 -7.34 3.98
C SER A 603 -13.13 -6.14 4.47
N PRO A 604 -11.78 -6.22 4.42
CA PRO A 604 -10.86 -5.11 4.68
C PRO A 604 -10.65 -4.24 3.43
N ARG A 605 -11.23 -4.59 2.27
CA ARG A 605 -10.89 -3.92 1.01
C ARG A 605 -11.41 -2.48 1.01
N LYS A 606 -10.72 -1.65 0.24
CA LYS A 606 -11.16 -0.29 -0.07
C LYS A 606 -12.56 -0.34 -0.66
N SER A 607 -13.53 0.24 0.04
CA SER A 607 -14.91 0.34 -0.42
C SER A 607 -15.27 1.82 -0.60
N PRO A 608 -14.98 2.42 -1.75
CA PRO A 608 -15.34 3.82 -1.99
C PRO A 608 -16.87 3.99 -2.14
N ALA A 609 -17.36 5.21 -1.93
CA ALA A 609 -18.80 5.53 -2.10
C ALA A 609 -19.14 6.20 -3.44
N ILE A 610 -18.13 6.68 -4.18
CA ILE A 610 -18.30 7.23 -5.53
C ILE A 610 -18.98 6.23 -6.48
N TYR A 611 -19.61 6.78 -7.52
CA TYR A 611 -20.49 6.07 -8.46
C TYR A 611 -21.83 5.64 -7.83
N GLY A 612 -22.32 6.37 -6.82
CA GLY A 612 -23.59 6.09 -6.16
C GLY A 612 -23.63 4.81 -5.32
N LYS A 613 -22.46 4.30 -4.88
CA LYS A 613 -22.37 3.08 -4.07
C LYS A 613 -22.70 3.36 -2.60
N LEU A 614 -23.97 3.19 -2.25
CA LEU A 614 -24.46 3.28 -0.87
C LEU A 614 -24.29 1.99 -0.06
N THR A 615 -23.86 0.90 -0.70
CA THR A 615 -23.49 -0.36 -0.06
C THR A 615 -21.99 -0.59 -0.21
N LYS A 616 -21.38 -1.31 0.75
CA LYS A 616 -20.03 -1.83 0.61
C LYS A 616 -20.07 -3.22 -0.02
N THR A 617 -19.18 -3.49 -0.96
CA THR A 617 -19.13 -4.80 -1.60
C THR A 617 -18.63 -5.84 -0.61
N LEU A 618 -19.40 -6.90 -0.47
CA LEU A 618 -18.97 -8.10 0.19
C LEU A 618 -18.15 -8.92 -0.80
N ASP A 619 -16.83 -8.86 -0.68
CA ASP A 619 -15.98 -9.85 -1.32
C ASP A 619 -15.93 -11.08 -0.40
N ALA A 620 -16.02 -12.28 -0.98
CA ALA A 620 -15.65 -13.48 -0.23
C ALA A 620 -14.23 -13.25 0.30
N PRO A 621 -13.96 -13.40 1.61
CA PRO A 621 -12.61 -13.20 2.12
C PRO A 621 -11.76 -14.39 1.67
N VAL A 622 -11.32 -14.37 0.41
CA VAL A 622 -10.60 -15.46 -0.25
C VAL A 622 -9.13 -15.37 0.15
N VAL A 623 -8.66 -16.35 0.92
CA VAL A 623 -7.23 -16.56 1.04
C VAL A 623 -6.72 -17.22 -0.23
N LYS A 624 -5.64 -16.67 -0.80
CA LYS A 624 -4.97 -17.31 -1.93
C LYS A 624 -4.01 -18.35 -1.38
N ILE A 625 -4.12 -19.57 -1.87
CA ILE A 625 -3.24 -20.67 -1.46
C ILE A 625 -2.42 -21.10 -2.66
N THR A 626 -1.10 -20.99 -2.55
CA THR A 626 -0.16 -21.52 -3.52
C THR A 626 0.66 -22.64 -2.89
N GLN A 627 0.85 -23.72 -3.64
CA GLN A 627 1.78 -24.79 -3.26
C GLN A 627 3.18 -24.37 -3.72
N GLU A 628 4.13 -24.28 -2.80
CA GLU A 628 5.50 -23.87 -3.07
C GLU A 628 6.45 -25.09 -3.08
N GLU A 629 7.46 -25.06 -3.94
CA GLU A 629 8.56 -26.03 -3.88
C GLU A 629 9.49 -25.68 -2.72
N ASN A 630 10.06 -26.71 -2.07
CA ASN A 630 10.82 -26.64 -0.81
C ASN A 630 12.15 -25.84 -0.85
N ASN A 631 12.36 -24.98 -1.86
CA ASN A 631 13.59 -24.24 -2.10
C ASN A 631 13.71 -22.93 -1.27
N PHE A 632 12.74 -22.62 -0.40
CA PHE A 632 12.66 -21.32 0.29
C PHE A 632 13.13 -21.35 1.77
N LEU A 633 13.42 -22.52 2.35
CA LEU A 633 13.72 -22.66 3.79
C LEU A 633 14.88 -23.63 4.02
N ASP A 634 16.13 -23.13 3.93
CA ASP A 634 17.35 -23.89 4.26
C ASP A 634 17.52 -24.18 5.78
N SER A 635 16.56 -23.79 6.63
CA SER A 635 16.69 -23.84 8.10
C SER A 635 15.67 -24.72 8.84
N LEU A 636 14.79 -25.42 8.13
CA LEU A 636 13.82 -26.35 8.75
C LEU A 636 14.13 -27.78 8.32
N GLU A 637 14.52 -28.64 9.26
CA GLU A 637 14.67 -30.09 9.07
C GLU A 637 13.29 -30.75 8.84
N VAL A 638 12.56 -30.36 7.79
CA VAL A 638 11.27 -30.97 7.44
C VAL A 638 11.51 -32.00 6.35
N THR A 639 11.28 -33.25 6.73
CA THR A 639 11.36 -34.43 5.87
C THR A 639 10.13 -34.47 4.96
N ASN A 640 10.31 -34.21 3.66
CA ASN A 640 9.36 -34.53 2.59
C ASN A 640 7.87 -34.17 2.79
N GLU A 641 7.54 -32.93 3.11
CA GLU A 641 6.15 -32.45 3.01
C GLU A 641 6.06 -31.11 2.27
N TYR A 642 4.98 -30.94 1.52
CA TYR A 642 4.70 -29.74 0.73
C TYR A 642 4.51 -28.51 1.62
N VAL A 643 5.09 -27.39 1.24
CA VAL A 643 4.86 -26.11 1.92
C VAL A 643 3.75 -25.37 1.18
N TYR A 644 2.67 -25.06 1.89
CA TYR A 644 1.61 -24.22 1.38
C TYR A 644 1.84 -22.78 1.84
N LYS A 645 1.71 -21.85 0.90
CA LYS A 645 1.73 -20.43 1.15
C LYS A 645 0.32 -19.88 1.08
N ILE A 646 -0.19 -19.43 2.22
CA ILE A 646 -1.43 -18.67 2.27
C ILE A 646 -1.08 -17.19 2.19
N GLU A 647 -1.67 -16.46 1.25
CA GLU A 647 -1.52 -15.01 1.13
C GLU A 647 -2.85 -14.31 1.42
N SER A 648 -2.80 -13.25 2.22
CA SER A 648 -3.92 -12.35 2.47
C SER A 648 -3.41 -11.01 2.96
N ASP A 649 -4.03 -9.92 2.50
CA ASP A 649 -3.71 -8.57 2.98
C ASP A 649 -4.05 -8.41 4.47
N ILE A 650 -5.02 -9.18 4.97
CA ILE A 650 -5.47 -9.17 6.37
C ILE A 650 -4.41 -9.77 7.28
N PHE A 651 -3.54 -10.62 6.73
CA PHE A 651 -2.43 -11.15 7.51
C PHE A 651 -1.45 -10.07 7.95
N SER A 652 -1.62 -8.85 7.50
CA SER A 652 -0.86 -7.73 8.03
C SER A 652 -1.26 -7.36 9.46
N TYR A 653 -2.44 -7.78 9.91
CA TYR A 653 -3.11 -7.27 11.09
C TYR A 653 -3.49 -8.39 12.05
N VAL A 654 -2.69 -9.44 12.15
CA VAL A 654 -3.01 -10.59 13.00
C VAL A 654 -1.72 -11.17 13.55
N ASP A 655 -1.68 -11.57 14.82
CA ASP A 655 -0.47 -12.12 15.44
C ASP A 655 -0.39 -13.65 15.33
N TYR A 656 -1.55 -14.32 15.40
CA TYR A 656 -1.66 -15.78 15.38
C TYR A 656 -2.78 -16.25 14.47
N TYR A 657 -2.65 -17.45 13.91
CA TYR A 657 -3.67 -18.07 13.10
C TYR A 657 -4.01 -19.47 13.55
N ASP A 658 -5.29 -19.79 13.43
CA ASP A 658 -5.74 -21.16 13.29
C ASP A 658 -6.09 -21.40 11.82
N ILE A 659 -5.50 -22.42 11.20
CA ILE A 659 -5.86 -22.87 9.87
C ILE A 659 -6.72 -24.11 10.01
N GLU A 660 -7.84 -24.13 9.32
CA GLU A 660 -8.78 -25.22 9.32
C GLU A 660 -9.00 -25.72 7.90
N VAL A 661 -8.87 -27.01 7.66
CA VAL A 661 -8.92 -27.61 6.31
C VAL A 661 -10.03 -28.64 6.27
N SER A 662 -10.85 -28.62 5.22
CA SER A 662 -11.96 -29.57 5.03
C SER A 662 -12.18 -29.89 3.56
N GLU A 663 -12.69 -31.08 3.25
CA GLU A 663 -13.17 -31.43 1.90
C GLU A 663 -14.50 -30.73 1.55
N PHE A 664 -15.20 -30.18 2.54
CA PHE A 664 -16.50 -29.55 2.39
C PHE A 664 -16.49 -28.07 2.78
N ALA A 665 -17.20 -27.24 2.01
CA ALA A 665 -17.28 -25.79 2.22
C ALA A 665 -17.95 -25.38 3.55
N ASP A 666 -18.65 -26.28 4.23
CA ASP A 666 -19.26 -26.02 5.55
C ASP A 666 -18.36 -26.41 6.73
N PHE A 667 -17.19 -27.01 6.47
CA PHE A 667 -16.20 -27.40 7.48
C PHE A 667 -16.77 -28.33 8.57
N ASN A 668 -17.75 -29.17 8.21
CA ASN A 668 -18.29 -30.16 9.14
C ASN A 668 -17.31 -31.32 9.43
N ASP A 669 -16.35 -31.55 8.52
CA ASP A 669 -15.30 -32.56 8.64
C ASP A 669 -13.93 -31.89 8.46
N SER A 670 -13.51 -31.14 9.47
CA SER A 670 -12.37 -30.23 9.38
C SER A 670 -11.22 -30.63 10.30
N GLN A 671 -9.98 -30.58 9.80
CA GLN A 671 -8.78 -30.60 10.63
C GLN A 671 -8.36 -29.17 10.99
N ILE A 672 -8.05 -28.91 12.27
CA ILE A 672 -7.67 -27.58 12.77
C ILE A 672 -6.20 -27.59 13.24
N PHE A 673 -5.43 -26.65 12.74
CA PHE A 673 -4.03 -26.37 13.08
C PHE A 673 -4.00 -25.03 13.81
N LYS A 674 -3.63 -25.03 15.09
CA LYS A 674 -3.77 -23.85 15.96
C LYS A 674 -2.46 -23.12 16.22
N ASN A 675 -2.55 -21.85 16.61
CA ASN A 675 -1.46 -21.03 17.14
C ASN A 675 -0.27 -20.86 16.18
N LEU A 676 -0.52 -20.81 14.87
CA LEU A 676 0.52 -20.51 13.89
C LEU A 676 0.90 -19.03 13.99
N ARG A 677 2.15 -18.76 14.35
CA ARG A 677 2.63 -17.39 14.52
C ARG A 677 2.73 -16.67 13.18
N ASN A 678 2.27 -15.44 13.14
CA ASN A 678 2.53 -14.56 12.02
C ASN A 678 3.90 -13.88 12.14
N GLU A 679 4.78 -14.12 11.17
CA GLU A 679 6.06 -13.42 11.09
C GLU A 679 5.95 -12.03 10.43
N ASN A 680 4.73 -11.54 10.21
CA ASN A 680 4.42 -10.27 9.54
C ASN A 680 4.90 -10.21 8.08
N LEU A 681 4.90 -11.36 7.41
CA LEU A 681 5.34 -11.47 6.01
C LEU A 681 4.19 -11.25 5.02
N GLY A 682 2.96 -11.01 5.50
CA GLY A 682 1.75 -10.93 4.67
C GLY A 682 1.39 -12.25 3.99
N TYR A 683 2.01 -13.35 4.42
CA TYR A 683 1.71 -14.72 4.06
C TYR A 683 2.04 -15.64 5.23
N ILE A 684 1.45 -16.84 5.24
CA ILE A 684 1.72 -17.90 6.21
C ILE A 684 2.29 -19.09 5.41
N LEU A 685 3.42 -19.62 5.87
CA LEU A 685 3.93 -20.91 5.40
C LEU A 685 3.59 -21.97 6.42
N PHE A 686 3.05 -23.09 5.96
CA PHE A 686 2.68 -24.21 6.81
C PHE A 686 2.75 -25.51 5.99
N SER A 687 3.00 -26.62 6.70
CA SER A 687 3.05 -27.97 6.12
C SER A 687 1.88 -28.78 6.68
N ILE A 688 1.10 -29.39 5.79
CA ILE A 688 0.05 -30.35 6.16
C ILE A 688 0.10 -31.53 5.19
N PRO A 689 0.07 -32.78 5.67
CA PRO A 689 -0.11 -33.94 4.82
C PRO A 689 -1.57 -33.99 4.30
N LEU A 690 -1.80 -33.49 3.09
CA LEU A 690 -3.09 -33.55 2.38
C LEU A 690 -2.99 -34.50 1.17
N ASN A 691 -4.00 -35.33 0.96
CA ASN A 691 -4.08 -36.23 -0.20
C ASN A 691 -4.50 -35.48 -1.47
N ASP A 692 -4.47 -36.16 -2.63
CA ASP A 692 -5.11 -35.67 -3.86
C ASP A 692 -6.60 -35.39 -3.61
N GLY A 693 -7.03 -34.17 -3.93
CA GLY A 693 -8.43 -33.80 -3.71
C GLY A 693 -8.69 -32.30 -3.83
N LYS A 694 -9.95 -31.92 -3.62
CA LYS A 694 -10.35 -30.52 -3.50
C LYS A 694 -10.60 -30.21 -2.03
N PHE A 695 -9.91 -29.19 -1.53
CA PHE A 695 -10.00 -28.78 -0.13
C PHE A 695 -10.38 -27.31 0.00
N PHE A 696 -11.11 -27.00 1.06
CA PHE A 696 -11.43 -25.67 1.51
C PHE A 696 -10.60 -25.37 2.75
N PHE A 697 -10.05 -24.18 2.81
CA PHE A 697 -9.29 -23.69 3.94
C PHE A 697 -10.07 -22.57 4.63
N ARG A 698 -10.09 -22.56 5.95
CA ARG A 698 -10.58 -21.46 6.78
C ARG A 698 -9.40 -20.98 7.60
N VAL A 699 -9.11 -19.68 7.56
CA VAL A 699 -8.08 -19.06 8.39
C VAL A 699 -8.73 -18.17 9.42
N ARG A 700 -8.51 -18.46 10.70
CA ARG A 700 -8.99 -17.67 11.82
C ARG A 700 -7.82 -16.91 12.41
N GLY A 701 -7.81 -15.60 12.23
CA GLY A 701 -6.77 -14.73 12.73
C GLY A 701 -7.11 -14.15 14.09
N SER A 702 -6.17 -14.21 15.03
CA SER A 702 -6.23 -13.62 16.36
C SER A 702 -5.09 -12.62 16.58
N GLN A 703 -5.40 -11.47 17.18
CA GLN A 703 -4.41 -10.51 17.65
C GLN A 703 -4.22 -10.66 19.17
N SER A 704 -2.99 -10.79 19.66
CA SER A 704 -2.67 -10.98 21.08
C SER A 704 -1.86 -9.81 21.62
N ASN A 705 -2.14 -9.42 22.87
CA ASN A 705 -1.30 -8.49 23.62
C ASN A 705 -0.16 -9.19 24.38
N GLU A 706 -0.18 -10.54 24.48
CA GLU A 706 0.82 -11.35 25.19
C GLU A 706 1.61 -12.28 24.26
N VAL A 707 2.89 -12.50 24.58
CA VAL A 707 3.74 -13.53 23.96
C VAL A 707 3.25 -14.89 24.44
N VAL A 708 2.64 -15.68 23.55
CA VAL A 708 2.16 -17.02 23.89
C VAL A 708 3.38 -17.91 24.17
N ASN A 709 3.47 -18.46 25.38
CA ASN A 709 4.48 -19.47 25.72
C ASN A 709 4.13 -20.79 25.02
N GLU A 710 5.04 -21.31 24.20
CA GLU A 710 4.85 -22.52 23.38
C GLU A 710 4.60 -23.82 24.19
N ASN A 711 4.85 -23.80 25.51
CA ASN A 711 4.86 -25.00 26.36
C ASN A 711 3.59 -25.21 27.23
N SER A 712 2.55 -24.37 27.14
CA SER A 712 1.30 -24.60 27.88
C SER A 712 0.27 -25.33 27.02
N SER A 713 0.02 -26.60 27.32
CA SER A 713 -1.01 -27.43 26.71
C SER A 713 -2.46 -27.02 27.03
N ASN A 714 -2.65 -25.96 27.82
CA ASN A 714 -3.96 -25.38 28.17
C ASN A 714 -4.14 -23.99 27.53
N ASN A 715 -4.12 -23.92 26.20
CA ASN A 715 -4.42 -22.69 25.45
C ASN A 715 -5.92 -22.62 25.07
N SER A 716 -6.81 -22.67 26.07
CA SER A 716 -8.24 -22.35 25.89
C SER A 716 -8.52 -20.84 25.85
N ASN A 717 -7.49 -19.99 26.05
CA ASN A 717 -7.61 -18.55 26.23
C ASN A 717 -7.17 -17.70 25.03
N LEU A 718 -6.94 -18.25 23.83
CA LEU A 718 -6.96 -17.41 22.62
C LEU A 718 -8.43 -17.03 22.32
N SER A 719 -8.97 -16.13 23.14
CA SER A 719 -10.37 -15.71 23.07
C SER A 719 -10.57 -14.75 21.90
N ASN A 720 -11.34 -15.23 20.93
CA ASN A 720 -11.99 -14.53 19.83
C ASN A 720 -11.07 -14.19 18.64
N ALA A 721 -11.07 -15.08 17.65
CA ALA A 721 -10.55 -14.80 16.32
C ALA A 721 -11.21 -13.53 15.76
N CYS A 722 -10.40 -12.51 15.53
CA CYS A 722 -10.84 -11.19 15.07
C CYS A 722 -11.14 -11.18 13.56
N TYR A 723 -10.59 -12.16 12.82
CA TYR A 723 -10.80 -12.33 11.39
C TYR A 723 -11.06 -13.80 11.08
N THR A 724 -12.01 -14.09 10.20
CA THR A 724 -12.18 -15.42 9.62
C THR A 724 -12.27 -15.32 8.12
N LEU A 725 -11.31 -15.96 7.44
CA LEU A 725 -11.18 -16.00 5.99
C LEU A 725 -11.40 -17.43 5.50
N TRP A 726 -11.69 -17.59 4.21
CA TRP A 726 -11.99 -18.87 3.59
C TRP A 726 -11.27 -18.95 2.25
N SER A 727 -10.89 -20.11 1.75
CA SER A 727 -10.45 -20.26 0.37
C SER A 727 -11.61 -20.66 -0.52
N GLU A 728 -11.49 -20.40 -1.82
CA GLU A 728 -12.20 -21.23 -2.79
C GLU A 728 -11.69 -22.69 -2.71
N ALA A 729 -12.37 -23.62 -3.38
CA ALA A 729 -11.90 -25.00 -3.46
C ALA A 729 -10.50 -25.04 -4.12
N VAL A 730 -9.48 -25.41 -3.35
CA VAL A 730 -8.11 -25.57 -3.83
C VAL A 730 -7.92 -27.00 -4.28
N GLU A 731 -7.58 -27.18 -5.55
CA GLU A 731 -7.23 -28.50 -6.08
C GLU A 731 -5.80 -28.83 -5.65
N ILE A 732 -5.67 -29.72 -4.67
CA ILE A 732 -4.40 -30.24 -4.20
C ILE A 732 -4.09 -31.49 -4.99
N LYS A 733 -2.93 -31.47 -5.63
CA LYS A 733 -2.33 -32.65 -6.23
C LYS A 733 -1.09 -32.94 -5.41
N THR A 734 -1.13 -33.98 -4.60
CA THR A 734 0.07 -34.75 -4.33
C THR A 734 0.67 -35.05 -5.69
N TYR A 735 1.91 -34.63 -5.90
CA TYR A 735 2.67 -35.24 -6.97
C TYR A 735 2.71 -36.71 -6.59
N SER A 736 1.94 -37.52 -7.33
CA SER A 736 2.03 -38.96 -7.23
C SER A 736 3.51 -39.30 -7.19
N GLU A 737 3.88 -40.22 -6.31
CA GLU A 737 5.19 -40.87 -6.29
C GLU A 737 5.40 -41.69 -7.57
N SER A 738 5.34 -41.03 -8.73
CA SER A 738 5.77 -41.46 -10.05
C SER A 738 6.74 -40.45 -10.65
N SER A 739 7.32 -39.57 -9.84
CA SER A 739 8.63 -38.99 -10.12
C SER A 739 9.37 -38.82 -8.80
N SER A 740 9.66 -39.95 -8.16
CA SER A 740 10.82 -40.00 -7.27
C SER A 740 11.98 -39.34 -8.01
N LYS A 741 12.66 -38.46 -7.27
CA LYS A 741 13.99 -37.96 -7.56
C LYS A 741 14.85 -39.10 -8.12
N ASN A 742 14.91 -39.16 -9.43
CA ASN A 742 16.07 -39.42 -10.24
C ASN A 742 15.71 -38.75 -11.55
N ASP A 743 16.15 -37.51 -11.73
CA ASP A 743 16.39 -37.06 -13.10
C ASP A 743 17.14 -38.23 -13.78
N ILE A 744 16.68 -38.71 -14.93
CA ILE A 744 17.42 -39.71 -15.69
C ILE A 744 18.89 -39.26 -15.83
N GLU A 745 19.84 -40.18 -15.83
CA GLU A 745 21.28 -39.86 -15.76
C GLU A 745 21.70 -38.77 -16.77
N GLU A 746 21.05 -38.74 -17.93
CA GLU A 746 21.23 -37.77 -18.99
C GLU A 746 20.79 -36.34 -18.60
N VAL A 747 19.71 -36.20 -17.84
CA VAL A 747 19.22 -34.92 -17.33
C VAL A 747 20.11 -34.42 -16.19
N ILE A 748 20.56 -35.31 -15.30
CA ILE A 748 21.57 -34.97 -14.27
C ILE A 748 22.85 -34.46 -14.96
N TYR A 749 23.33 -35.21 -15.96
CA TYR A 749 24.48 -34.84 -16.76
C TYR A 749 24.35 -33.44 -17.39
N MET A 750 23.18 -33.10 -17.94
CA MET A 750 22.93 -31.79 -18.53
C MET A 750 22.75 -30.66 -17.50
N LYS A 751 22.17 -30.95 -16.33
CA LYS A 751 22.06 -29.99 -15.22
C LYS A 751 23.45 -29.65 -14.66
N ASP A 752 24.33 -30.64 -14.53
CA ASP A 752 25.73 -30.43 -14.17
C ASP A 752 26.44 -29.52 -15.18
N LEU A 753 26.29 -29.81 -16.48
CA LEU A 753 26.87 -28.95 -17.52
C LEU A 753 26.33 -27.52 -17.46
N LEU A 754 25.03 -27.33 -17.19
CA LEU A 754 24.42 -26.02 -17.03
C LEU A 754 24.97 -25.27 -15.82
N LYS A 755 25.15 -25.95 -14.69
CA LYS A 755 25.77 -25.39 -13.47
C LYS A 755 27.16 -24.84 -13.78
N TYR A 756 28.03 -25.64 -14.37
CA TYR A 756 29.38 -25.21 -14.75
C TYR A 756 29.39 -24.10 -15.81
N LEU A 757 28.44 -24.09 -16.76
CA LEU A 757 28.31 -22.99 -17.72
C LEU A 757 27.94 -21.66 -17.06
N LYS A 758 27.10 -21.70 -16.01
CA LYS A 758 26.73 -20.51 -15.23
C LYS A 758 27.93 -20.01 -14.42
N GLU A 759 28.67 -20.90 -13.76
CA GLU A 759 29.92 -20.58 -13.04
C GLU A 759 31.00 -19.99 -13.95
N LEU A 760 31.09 -20.47 -15.20
CA LEU A 760 32.01 -19.97 -16.23
C LEU A 760 31.63 -18.59 -16.81
N GLY A 761 30.44 -18.06 -16.52
CA GLY A 761 29.92 -16.88 -17.20
C GLY A 761 29.79 -17.08 -18.72
N ALA A 762 29.42 -18.29 -19.16
CA ALA A 762 29.35 -18.62 -20.57
C ALA A 762 28.32 -17.74 -21.32
N LYS A 763 28.52 -17.55 -22.64
CA LYS A 763 27.61 -16.73 -23.48
C LYS A 763 26.15 -17.18 -23.28
N LYS A 764 25.23 -16.22 -23.06
CA LYS A 764 23.78 -16.44 -22.85
C LYS A 764 23.15 -17.44 -23.82
N GLY A 765 23.61 -17.48 -25.07
CA GLY A 765 23.14 -18.43 -26.08
C GLY A 765 23.52 -19.90 -25.84
N LEU A 766 24.57 -20.21 -25.06
CA LEU A 766 24.95 -21.56 -24.65
C LEU A 766 24.15 -22.02 -23.42
N ILE A 767 23.96 -21.13 -22.44
CA ILE A 767 23.11 -21.36 -21.26
C ILE A 767 21.68 -21.69 -21.70
N LYS A 768 21.08 -20.86 -22.56
CA LYS A 768 19.77 -21.14 -23.17
C LYS A 768 19.71 -22.44 -23.97
N SER A 769 20.83 -22.88 -24.53
CA SER A 769 20.87 -24.16 -25.26
C SER A 769 20.90 -25.35 -24.29
N ALA A 770 21.66 -25.26 -23.20
CA ALA A 770 21.69 -26.28 -22.16
C ALA A 770 20.33 -26.41 -21.46
N GLU A 771 19.66 -25.30 -21.12
CA GLU A 771 18.29 -25.29 -20.59
C GLU A 771 17.30 -25.94 -21.56
N ARG A 772 17.38 -25.61 -22.85
CA ARG A 772 16.56 -26.25 -23.89
C ARG A 772 16.85 -27.76 -24.02
N TYR A 773 18.10 -28.18 -23.86
CA TYR A 773 18.48 -29.58 -23.94
C TYR A 773 17.99 -30.41 -22.76
N ILE A 774 17.93 -29.84 -21.55
CA ILE A 774 17.27 -30.48 -20.39
C ILE A 774 15.79 -30.77 -20.71
N SER A 775 15.08 -29.78 -21.29
CA SER A 775 13.68 -29.99 -21.71
C SER A 775 13.55 -31.03 -22.82
N LEU A 776 14.47 -31.07 -23.79
CA LEU A 776 14.45 -32.07 -24.87
C LEU A 776 14.77 -33.48 -24.38
N LEU A 777 15.66 -33.65 -23.40
CA LEU A 777 15.99 -34.97 -22.84
C LEU A 777 14.78 -35.61 -22.15
N LYS A 778 14.04 -34.84 -21.35
CA LYS A 778 12.78 -35.30 -20.75
C LYS A 778 11.75 -35.72 -21.80
N LYS A 779 11.71 -35.03 -22.95
CA LYS A 779 10.81 -35.39 -24.06
C LYS A 779 11.27 -36.63 -24.82
N TYR A 780 12.57 -36.83 -25.03
CA TYR A 780 13.08 -38.02 -25.69
C TYR A 780 12.94 -39.27 -24.83
N ASP A 781 13.16 -39.14 -23.53
CA ASP A 781 12.93 -40.21 -22.57
C ASP A 781 11.47 -40.68 -22.57
N TYR A 782 10.53 -39.73 -22.51
CA TYR A 782 9.11 -40.02 -22.66
C TYR A 782 8.82 -40.76 -23.99
N LEU A 783 9.34 -40.28 -25.12
CA LEU A 783 9.10 -40.92 -26.43
C LEU A 783 9.75 -42.30 -26.57
N LEU A 784 10.86 -42.58 -25.89
CA LEU A 784 11.54 -43.87 -25.93
C LEU A 784 10.86 -44.92 -25.02
N ASN A 785 10.16 -44.48 -23.98
CA ASN A 785 9.53 -45.33 -22.97
C ASN A 785 8.00 -45.47 -23.12
N THR A 786 7.38 -44.86 -24.13
CA THR A 786 5.93 -44.93 -24.35
C THR A 786 5.59 -45.90 -25.50
N ASP A 787 4.76 -46.91 -25.23
CA ASP A 787 4.31 -47.88 -26.24
C ASP A 787 3.52 -47.19 -27.36
N THR A 788 3.93 -47.47 -28.59
CA THR A 788 3.46 -46.78 -29.81
C THR A 788 1.98 -47.00 -30.16
N GLU A 789 1.26 -47.89 -29.46
CA GLU A 789 -0.13 -48.25 -29.78
C GLU A 789 -1.19 -47.35 -29.12
N ASN A 790 -0.86 -46.50 -28.13
CA ASN A 790 -1.85 -45.71 -27.36
C ASN A 790 -1.65 -44.18 -27.39
N LEU A 791 -0.92 -43.65 -28.38
CA LEU A 791 -0.54 -42.23 -28.40
C LEU A 791 -1.50 -41.37 -29.25
N THR A 792 -2.49 -40.73 -28.60
CA THR A 792 -3.15 -39.53 -29.15
C THR A 792 -2.24 -38.31 -29.00
N ILE A 793 -1.21 -38.24 -29.83
CA ILE A 793 -0.22 -37.17 -29.82
C ILE A 793 -0.68 -35.99 -30.70
N THR A 794 -0.64 -34.78 -30.13
CA THR A 794 -0.79 -33.52 -30.85
C THR A 794 0.24 -33.38 -31.98
N GLU A 795 -0.15 -32.82 -33.13
CA GLU A 795 0.64 -32.66 -34.38
C GLU A 795 2.06 -32.06 -34.19
N SER A 796 2.34 -31.41 -33.06
CA SER A 796 3.64 -30.80 -32.76
C SER A 796 4.76 -31.80 -32.40
N TRP A 797 4.44 -33.00 -31.91
CA TRP A 797 5.45 -33.99 -31.48
C TRP A 797 5.81 -35.00 -32.57
N GLN A 798 4.97 -35.18 -33.59
CA GLN A 798 5.24 -36.06 -34.75
C GLN A 798 6.50 -35.66 -35.54
N LYS A 799 6.99 -34.42 -35.41
CA LYS A 799 8.22 -33.94 -36.08
C LYS A 799 9.52 -34.37 -35.40
N LEU A 800 9.48 -34.99 -34.22
CA LEU A 800 10.67 -35.46 -33.50
C LEU A 800 10.95 -36.94 -33.83
N SER A 801 11.32 -37.23 -35.08
CA SER A 801 11.73 -38.60 -35.47
C SER A 801 12.86 -39.13 -34.57
N LEU A 802 12.64 -40.30 -33.96
CA LEU A 802 13.65 -41.02 -33.19
C LEU A 802 14.54 -41.82 -34.17
N PRO A 803 15.87 -41.86 -33.97
CA PRO A 803 16.73 -42.76 -34.72
C PRO A 803 16.42 -44.23 -34.39
N GLU A 804 16.38 -45.12 -35.40
CA GLU A 804 16.04 -46.55 -35.26
C GLU A 804 16.84 -47.34 -34.21
N ASN A 805 17.99 -46.81 -33.74
CA ASN A 805 18.89 -47.48 -32.79
C ASN A 805 19.18 -46.61 -31.54
N ALA A 806 18.29 -45.69 -31.17
CA ALA A 806 18.50 -44.85 -29.98
C ALA A 806 18.13 -45.61 -28.70
N THR A 807 19.10 -45.81 -27.83
CA THR A 807 18.92 -46.48 -26.52
C THR A 807 18.55 -45.52 -25.40
N ASP A 808 18.81 -44.23 -25.57
CA ASP A 808 18.63 -43.19 -24.55
C ASP A 808 18.48 -41.79 -25.16
N GLY A 809 17.94 -40.84 -24.38
CA GLY A 809 17.70 -39.48 -24.83
C GLY A 809 18.96 -38.67 -25.18
N LEU A 810 20.10 -38.95 -24.54
CA LEU A 810 21.37 -38.25 -24.79
C LEU A 810 21.98 -38.66 -26.13
N THR A 811 21.82 -39.92 -26.54
CA THR A 811 22.20 -40.42 -27.85
C THR A 811 21.40 -39.73 -28.96
N VAL A 812 20.09 -39.53 -28.76
CA VAL A 812 19.25 -38.74 -29.67
C VAL A 812 19.74 -37.29 -29.75
N LEU A 813 20.03 -36.69 -28.59
CA LEU A 813 20.49 -35.31 -28.49
C LEU A 813 21.86 -35.09 -29.16
N ARG A 814 22.82 -36.01 -28.98
CA ARG A 814 24.14 -36.00 -29.62
C ARG A 814 24.05 -36.10 -31.13
N LYS A 815 23.13 -36.91 -31.67
CA LYS A 815 22.93 -37.07 -33.11
C LYS A 815 22.26 -35.84 -33.75
N LYS A 816 21.26 -35.24 -33.08
CA LYS A 816 20.55 -34.05 -33.58
C LYS A 816 21.30 -32.73 -33.36
N HIS A 817 22.13 -32.62 -32.32
CA HIS A 817 22.82 -31.37 -31.96
C HIS A 817 24.34 -31.49 -31.71
N PRO A 818 25.11 -32.19 -32.56
CA PRO A 818 26.50 -32.59 -32.28
C PRO A 818 27.45 -31.39 -32.07
N LYS A 819 27.32 -30.34 -32.89
CA LYS A 819 28.22 -29.18 -32.86
C LYS A 819 28.06 -28.33 -31.60
N ARG A 820 26.84 -28.19 -31.10
CA ARG A 820 26.50 -27.23 -30.04
C ARG A 820 26.54 -27.88 -28.66
N LEU A 821 26.10 -29.15 -28.55
CA LEU A 821 26.26 -29.94 -27.34
C LEU A 821 27.75 -30.25 -27.08
N GLY A 822 28.51 -30.68 -28.10
CA GLY A 822 29.95 -30.92 -27.95
C GLY A 822 30.76 -29.67 -27.59
N LYS A 823 30.26 -28.47 -27.88
CA LYS A 823 30.86 -27.21 -27.41
C LYS A 823 30.59 -26.95 -25.94
N ILE A 824 29.41 -27.31 -25.43
CA ILE A 824 29.05 -27.20 -24.02
C ILE A 824 29.88 -28.18 -23.18
N GLU A 825 29.87 -29.46 -23.56
CA GLU A 825 30.62 -30.52 -22.88
C GLU A 825 32.12 -30.19 -22.82
N ARG A 826 32.69 -29.69 -23.93
CA ARG A 826 34.10 -29.28 -23.99
C ARG A 826 34.44 -28.11 -23.07
N LEU A 827 33.58 -27.07 -23.00
CA LEU A 827 33.84 -25.91 -22.15
C LEU A 827 33.85 -26.28 -20.66
N VAL A 828 32.92 -27.14 -20.24
CA VAL A 828 32.84 -27.62 -18.86
C VAL A 828 34.01 -28.53 -18.53
N GLN A 829 34.41 -29.39 -19.47
CA GLN A 829 35.59 -30.24 -19.29
C GLN A 829 36.89 -29.42 -19.17
N GLU A 830 37.06 -28.39 -20.00
CA GLU A 830 38.19 -27.45 -19.90
C GLU A 830 38.23 -26.72 -18.55
N TYR A 831 37.06 -26.44 -17.94
CA TYR A 831 36.96 -25.84 -16.60
C TYR A 831 37.33 -26.81 -15.47
N LYS A 832 36.78 -28.04 -15.50
CA LYS A 832 37.12 -29.09 -14.53
C LYS A 832 38.63 -29.39 -14.54
N GLU A 833 39.23 -29.43 -15.74
CA GLU A 833 40.68 -29.62 -15.88
C GLU A 833 41.48 -28.42 -15.37
N ALA A 834 41.01 -27.18 -15.57
CA ALA A 834 41.69 -25.98 -15.09
C ALA A 834 41.71 -25.87 -13.56
N ASN A 835 40.63 -26.31 -12.87
CA ASN A 835 40.55 -26.32 -11.42
C ASN A 835 41.33 -27.49 -10.80
N ASN A 836 41.33 -28.68 -11.40
CA ASN A 836 42.22 -29.76 -10.95
C ASN A 836 43.69 -29.44 -11.19
N LEU A 837 44.02 -28.57 -12.15
CA LEU A 837 45.39 -28.07 -12.32
C LEU A 837 45.80 -27.06 -11.24
N SER A 838 44.88 -26.36 -10.55
CA SER A 838 45.30 -25.45 -9.46
C SER A 838 45.77 -26.19 -8.22
N GLU A 839 45.20 -27.35 -7.91
CA GLU A 839 45.69 -28.23 -6.83
C GLU A 839 47.03 -28.89 -7.17
N VAL A 840 47.24 -29.28 -8.44
CA VAL A 840 48.51 -29.89 -8.89
C VAL A 840 49.64 -28.85 -9.01
N ILE A 841 49.34 -27.57 -9.22
CA ILE A 841 50.35 -26.50 -9.35
C ILE A 841 51.07 -26.20 -8.02
N ASP A 842 50.45 -26.46 -6.86
CA ASP A 842 51.13 -26.30 -5.57
C ASP A 842 52.06 -27.48 -5.23
N GLU A 843 51.86 -28.68 -5.78
CA GLU A 843 52.80 -29.80 -5.64
C GLU A 843 53.98 -29.77 -6.63
N VAL A 844 53.84 -29.12 -7.80
CA VAL A 844 54.89 -29.10 -8.84
C VAL A 844 56.01 -28.06 -8.57
N LYS A 845 55.89 -27.21 -7.55
CA LYS A 845 56.97 -26.30 -7.13
C LYS A 845 58.22 -27.01 -6.57
N SER A 846 58.20 -28.34 -6.42
CA SER A 846 59.32 -29.12 -5.87
C SER A 846 60.10 -29.99 -6.87
N SER A 847 59.85 -29.92 -8.19
CA SER A 847 60.65 -30.66 -9.19
C SER A 847 61.30 -29.76 -10.23
N SER A 848 62.43 -29.17 -9.85
CA SER A 848 63.47 -28.75 -10.79
C SER A 848 64.08 -30.00 -11.43
N ASP A 849 63.72 -30.27 -12.69
CA ASP A 849 64.61 -30.77 -13.74
C ASP A 849 63.80 -31.26 -14.95
N ILE A 850 63.58 -30.37 -15.91
CA ILE A 850 63.28 -30.77 -17.29
C ILE A 850 64.33 -30.09 -18.16
N HIS A 851 65.33 -30.86 -18.59
CA HIS A 851 66.30 -30.43 -19.60
C HIS A 851 65.58 -29.92 -20.86
N ASP A 852 66.04 -28.79 -21.41
CA ASP A 852 65.48 -28.18 -22.62
C ASP A 852 65.49 -29.18 -23.80
N SER A 853 64.31 -29.57 -24.28
CA SER A 853 64.19 -30.43 -25.46
C SER A 853 64.64 -29.69 -26.73
N SER A 854 65.15 -30.41 -27.73
CA SER A 854 65.51 -29.82 -29.04
C SER A 854 64.34 -29.06 -29.70
N SER A 855 63.11 -29.48 -29.41
CA SER A 855 61.86 -28.81 -29.83
C SER A 855 61.65 -27.47 -29.12
N LEU A 856 61.97 -27.40 -27.83
CA LEU A 856 61.90 -26.18 -27.04
C LEU A 856 62.97 -25.17 -27.49
N THR A 857 64.19 -25.65 -27.71
CA THR A 857 65.30 -24.83 -28.24
C THR A 857 64.97 -24.25 -29.61
N TYR A 858 64.36 -25.06 -30.51
CA TYR A 858 63.89 -24.57 -31.80
C TYR A 858 62.91 -23.40 -31.68
N MET A 859 61.91 -23.50 -30.80
CA MET A 859 60.92 -22.43 -30.63
C MET A 859 61.45 -21.22 -29.86
N LYS A 860 62.39 -21.40 -28.93
CA LYS A 860 63.10 -20.28 -28.29
C LYS A 860 63.91 -19.48 -29.31
N ASN A 861 64.66 -20.17 -30.18
CA ASN A 861 65.40 -19.53 -31.28
C ASN A 861 64.46 -18.83 -32.28
N LEU A 862 63.28 -19.41 -32.54
CA LEU A 862 62.27 -18.78 -33.39
C LEU A 862 61.71 -17.50 -32.75
N LEU A 863 61.43 -17.53 -31.44
CA LEU A 863 60.97 -16.37 -30.67
C LEU A 863 62.02 -15.26 -30.65
N GLU A 864 63.29 -15.62 -30.47
CA GLU A 864 64.41 -14.67 -30.48
C GLU A 864 64.51 -13.96 -31.83
N LYS A 865 64.45 -14.72 -32.95
CA LYS A 865 64.41 -14.16 -34.31
C LYS A 865 63.19 -13.26 -34.56
N LEU A 866 62.01 -13.63 -34.06
CA LEU A 866 60.81 -12.80 -34.19
C LEU A 866 60.94 -11.50 -33.40
N THR A 867 61.58 -11.54 -32.24
CA THR A 867 61.79 -10.38 -31.36
C THR A 867 62.84 -9.44 -31.95
N SER A 868 63.97 -9.97 -32.45
CA SER A 868 65.03 -9.17 -33.07
C SER A 868 64.58 -8.52 -34.39
N LYS A 869 63.68 -9.15 -35.15
CA LYS A 869 63.07 -8.57 -36.36
C LYS A 869 61.88 -7.61 -36.08
N GLY A 870 61.56 -7.31 -34.82
CA GLY A 870 60.48 -6.37 -34.47
C GLY A 870 59.08 -6.86 -34.88
N SER A 871 58.84 -8.18 -34.88
CA SER A 871 57.54 -8.74 -35.27
C SER A 871 56.40 -8.25 -34.38
N LYS A 872 55.19 -8.09 -34.96
CA LYS A 872 54.00 -7.64 -34.22
C LYS A 872 53.79 -8.46 -32.94
N LYS A 873 53.41 -7.80 -31.83
CA LYS A 873 53.18 -8.38 -30.49
C LYS A 873 52.33 -9.67 -30.50
N MET A 874 51.36 -9.77 -31.42
CA MET A 874 50.54 -10.99 -31.57
C MET A 874 51.34 -12.24 -32.00
N TYR A 875 52.44 -12.10 -32.73
CA TYR A 875 53.31 -13.20 -33.15
C TYR A 875 54.27 -13.62 -32.04
N ILE A 876 54.82 -12.66 -31.29
CA ILE A 876 55.62 -12.89 -30.08
C ILE A 876 54.80 -13.66 -29.05
N ASN A 877 53.57 -13.17 -28.75
CA ASN A 877 52.66 -13.87 -27.85
C ASN A 877 52.30 -15.28 -28.33
N ARG A 878 52.19 -15.47 -29.65
CA ARG A 878 51.89 -16.79 -30.23
C ARG A 878 53.07 -17.75 -30.11
N ALA A 879 54.30 -17.27 -30.33
CA ALA A 879 55.52 -18.07 -30.12
C ALA A 879 55.69 -18.44 -28.64
N ASN A 880 55.43 -17.53 -27.70
CA ASN A 880 55.40 -17.82 -26.26
C ASN A 880 54.35 -18.88 -25.89
N ASN A 881 53.14 -18.79 -26.45
CA ASN A 881 52.12 -19.84 -26.27
C ASN A 881 52.56 -21.20 -26.83
N TYR A 882 53.32 -21.21 -27.93
CA TYR A 882 53.86 -22.44 -28.51
C TYR A 882 54.98 -23.05 -27.65
N ILE A 883 55.83 -22.23 -27.00
CA ILE A 883 56.78 -22.72 -26.00
C ILE A 883 56.05 -23.38 -24.83
N SER A 884 54.98 -22.77 -24.32
CA SER A 884 54.16 -23.36 -23.24
C SER A 884 53.53 -24.69 -23.68
N LEU A 885 52.99 -24.77 -24.90
CA LEU A 885 52.44 -26.02 -25.45
C LEU A 885 53.51 -27.09 -25.64
N LEU A 886 54.72 -26.73 -26.05
CA LEU A 886 55.83 -27.68 -26.18
C LEU A 886 56.24 -28.24 -24.82
N LYS A 887 56.38 -27.41 -23.78
CA LYS A 887 56.62 -27.90 -22.41
C LYS A 887 55.54 -28.88 -21.98
N LYS A 888 54.28 -28.58 -22.29
CA LYS A 888 53.15 -29.48 -22.01
C LYS A 888 53.26 -30.80 -22.79
N TYR A 889 53.58 -30.77 -24.08
CA TYR A 889 53.72 -31.98 -24.87
C TYR A 889 54.94 -32.82 -24.46
N ASP A 890 56.07 -32.19 -24.14
CA ASP A 890 57.26 -32.87 -23.62
C ASP A 890 56.96 -33.54 -22.27
N ARG A 891 56.24 -32.86 -21.36
CA ARG A 891 55.73 -33.47 -20.13
C ARG A 891 54.86 -34.70 -20.43
N ILE A 892 53.89 -34.58 -21.33
CA ILE A 892 52.98 -35.68 -21.71
C ILE A 892 53.75 -36.86 -22.31
N ILE A 893 54.78 -36.59 -23.12
CA ILE A 893 55.64 -37.63 -23.68
C ILE A 893 56.45 -38.32 -22.57
N ALA A 894 56.98 -37.57 -21.60
CA ALA A 894 57.79 -38.10 -20.50
C ALA A 894 56.97 -38.82 -19.41
N SER A 895 55.75 -38.40 -19.11
CA SER A 895 54.93 -38.98 -18.03
C SER A 895 54.36 -40.35 -18.39
N LYS A 896 54.36 -41.31 -17.47
CA LYS A 896 53.67 -42.60 -17.66
C LYS A 896 52.19 -42.39 -17.97
N ARG A 897 51.61 -43.24 -18.83
CA ARG A 897 50.23 -43.10 -19.32
C ARG A 897 49.21 -43.10 -18.18
N GLU A 898 49.44 -43.86 -17.12
CA GLU A 898 48.58 -43.90 -15.92
C GLU A 898 48.49 -42.56 -15.18
N ASN A 899 49.60 -41.80 -15.14
CA ASN A 899 49.74 -40.51 -14.45
C ASN A 899 49.21 -39.31 -15.24
N LEU A 900 48.59 -39.55 -16.39
CA LEU A 900 48.08 -38.50 -17.27
C LEU A 900 46.55 -38.41 -17.18
N ALA A 901 46.02 -37.19 -17.19
CA ALA A 901 44.59 -36.96 -17.32
C ALA A 901 44.07 -37.56 -18.65
N TYR A 902 42.78 -37.87 -18.75
CA TYR A 902 42.22 -38.57 -19.92
C TYR A 902 42.54 -37.88 -21.26
N PHE A 903 42.43 -36.55 -21.34
CA PHE A 903 42.79 -35.80 -22.55
C PHE A 903 44.29 -35.83 -22.85
N GLU A 904 45.13 -35.86 -21.82
CA GLU A 904 46.57 -36.03 -21.98
C GLU A 904 46.92 -37.47 -22.39
N LYS A 905 46.16 -38.48 -21.95
CA LYS A 905 46.23 -39.86 -22.45
C LYS A 905 45.87 -39.92 -23.94
N GLN A 906 44.85 -39.18 -24.39
CA GLN A 906 44.47 -39.11 -25.82
C GLN A 906 45.49 -38.34 -26.66
N VAL A 907 46.06 -37.26 -26.11
CA VAL A 907 47.16 -36.51 -26.73
C VAL A 907 48.40 -37.38 -26.82
N LYS A 908 48.80 -38.08 -25.73
CA LYS A 908 49.91 -39.04 -25.72
C LYS A 908 49.70 -40.14 -26.76
N LYS A 909 48.52 -40.77 -26.77
CA LYS A 909 48.13 -41.75 -27.80
C LYS A 909 48.23 -41.19 -29.21
N SER A 910 47.82 -39.94 -29.45
CA SER A 910 47.91 -39.29 -30.77
C SER A 910 49.35 -38.95 -31.18
N ILE A 911 50.20 -38.65 -30.21
CA ILE A 911 51.63 -38.39 -30.40
C ILE A 911 52.35 -39.71 -30.70
N GLU A 912 52.13 -40.74 -29.88
CA GLU A 912 52.71 -42.09 -30.02
C GLU A 912 52.24 -42.78 -31.31
N ASN A 913 50.93 -42.81 -31.59
CA ASN A 913 50.37 -43.42 -32.80
C ASN A 913 50.85 -42.74 -34.09
N GLY A 914 51.18 -41.45 -34.03
CA GLY A 914 51.70 -40.68 -35.15
C GLY A 914 53.22 -40.61 -35.21
N ASN A 915 53.92 -41.28 -34.29
CA ASN A 915 55.36 -41.20 -34.08
C ASN A 915 55.90 -39.76 -34.08
N HIS A 916 55.15 -38.85 -33.46
CA HIS A 916 55.44 -37.42 -33.42
C HIS A 916 56.35 -37.09 -32.22
N ASN A 917 57.32 -36.19 -32.41
CA ASN A 917 57.87 -35.41 -31.30
C ASN A 917 56.97 -34.17 -31.02
N SER A 918 57.19 -33.48 -29.90
CA SER A 918 56.37 -32.33 -29.48
C SER A 918 56.26 -31.23 -30.55
N LEU A 919 57.34 -30.93 -31.27
CA LEU A 919 57.34 -29.96 -32.37
C LEU A 919 56.55 -30.44 -33.61
N SER A 920 56.74 -31.68 -34.03
CA SER A 920 56.02 -32.25 -35.18
C SER A 920 54.52 -32.39 -34.88
N PHE A 921 54.15 -32.69 -33.63
CA PHE A 921 52.77 -32.69 -33.19
C PHE A 921 52.17 -31.28 -33.18
N LEU A 922 52.93 -30.28 -32.74
CA LEU A 922 52.54 -28.87 -32.83
C LEU A 922 52.35 -28.43 -34.30
N ARG A 923 53.23 -28.84 -35.21
CA ARG A 923 53.11 -28.61 -36.67
C ARG A 923 51.84 -29.23 -37.23
N LYS A 924 51.50 -30.46 -36.85
CA LYS A 924 50.25 -31.12 -37.27
C LYS A 924 49.00 -30.39 -36.78
N LYS A 925 49.00 -29.91 -35.54
CA LYS A 925 47.84 -29.25 -34.93
C LYS A 925 47.64 -27.81 -35.44
N TYR A 926 48.73 -27.11 -35.78
CA TYR A 926 48.68 -25.70 -36.18
C TYR A 926 49.52 -25.38 -37.43
N PRO A 927 49.31 -26.08 -38.56
CA PRO A 927 50.22 -26.03 -39.71
C PRO A 927 50.35 -24.63 -40.29
N LYS A 928 49.23 -23.96 -40.57
CA LYS A 928 49.22 -22.60 -41.15
C LYS A 928 49.79 -21.53 -40.21
N ARG A 929 49.60 -21.69 -38.90
CA ARG A 929 49.99 -20.68 -37.90
C ARG A 929 51.47 -20.78 -37.54
N LEU A 930 52.00 -22.00 -37.41
CA LEU A 930 53.41 -22.22 -37.17
C LEU A 930 54.25 -21.90 -38.42
N ALA A 931 53.81 -22.32 -39.61
CA ALA A 931 54.45 -21.93 -40.88
C ALA A 931 54.50 -20.39 -41.06
N LYS A 932 53.47 -19.67 -40.59
CA LYS A 932 53.49 -18.20 -40.61
C LYS A 932 54.52 -17.60 -39.63
N LEU A 933 54.73 -18.21 -38.46
CA LEU A 933 55.80 -17.78 -37.56
C LEU A 933 57.18 -18.08 -38.14
N GLU A 934 57.35 -19.25 -38.75
CA GLU A 934 58.59 -19.66 -39.41
C GLU A 934 58.94 -18.76 -40.60
N SER A 935 57.95 -18.40 -41.42
CA SER A 935 58.11 -17.43 -42.51
C SER A 935 58.41 -16.01 -42.05
N LEU A 936 57.99 -15.62 -40.84
CA LEU A 936 58.31 -14.30 -40.28
C LEU A 936 59.69 -14.28 -39.59
N ALA A 937 60.15 -15.45 -39.13
CA ALA A 937 61.44 -15.63 -38.47
C ALA A 937 62.59 -15.89 -39.46
N GLY A 938 62.32 -16.65 -40.54
CA GLY A 938 63.17 -16.75 -41.74
C GLY A 938 63.29 -15.38 -42.39
#